data_AF-A0A7R9H5Q9-F1
#
_entry.id   AF-A0A7R9H5Q9-F1
#
_cell.length_a   1.000
_cell.length_b   1.000
_cell.length_c   1.000
_cell.angle_alpha   90.00
_cell.angle_beta   90.00
_cell.angle_gamma   90.00
#
_symmetry.space_group_name_H-M   'P 1'
#
loop_
_entity.id
_entity.type
_entity.pdbx_description
1 polymer ?
#
loop_
_entity_poly.entity_id
_entity_poly.type
_entity_poly.pdbx_seq_one_letter_code
_entity_poly.pdbx_strand_id
1 'polypeptide(L)'
;SLHNDMPSIILDVISVIDAETSCSEGNSEERTRFCFIVKETEKVVIVEKFLSDKLLKERLEIDTLQDVGTLKNKNFYTNYKQRKFNLFREESEGYAKLIAELNQEISGNVTAKNILEIIKSLIGCFNLDPNRVLDVILESFECRPDQHQFFIPLLRSYMSDPKILCEVLGFKYCFYQTNTEEVTPKSLYLVTALMLQHSIIALDDIYCWLTPDDKVIHKEFEKEMKEAKEYLTPDDKVIHKEFEKEMKEAKEYVRKLNIISTNPKDKDDVIEEKENVKEKYGLNQKFGLCEALLKVGDWTHAEQLTKKLPDHCMLEQHPVAWALCQLLHAVIEPVYRKHCLLAPQLLGDPVPPPGGSLAPKCANTFQELKEHAIPMMVALGTSMHYDPVLMYKNCSESQTPTPTDNNLYYEIITVMDDVILPSLSFMESNCCIAEQVWNILQLYPYNHRYCLYSRWKNDTYQNNAKLLRKRGDALKKMKSLMKRVSKENIKPVGRSIGKLTHASPGFLFDYMLIQIQMYDNLINPVVDSLKYLTSLSYDVLGYCLVESLASADRDRFKHDGTSISLWLQSLASFCGAIFKKYNIELTGLLQYVANQLKAQKSLDLLILKEIVQKMAGIEAAEEMTSEQLEAMAGGDLLKGEAGYFSQVRNTKKASTATERNLV
;
A
#
# COMPACT_ATOMS: atom_id res chain seq x y z
N SER A 1 -53.99 -8.09 16.25
CA SER A 1 -53.27 -9.15 15.53
C SER A 1 -52.32 -9.82 16.51
N LEU A 2 -52.19 -11.14 16.45
CA LEU A 2 -51.16 -11.85 17.22
C LEU A 2 -49.77 -11.45 16.71
N HIS A 3 -48.77 -11.44 17.59
CA HIS A 3 -47.38 -11.15 17.21
C HIS A 3 -46.89 -12.21 16.20
N ASN A 4 -46.13 -11.81 15.18
CA ASN A 4 -45.69 -12.72 14.11
C ASN A 4 -44.84 -13.91 14.62
N ASP A 5 -44.16 -13.75 15.76
CA ASP A 5 -43.32 -14.79 16.37
C ASP A 5 -44.09 -15.77 17.28
N MET A 6 -45.35 -15.47 17.58
CA MET A 6 -46.17 -16.25 18.52
C MET A 6 -46.34 -17.73 18.08
N PRO A 7 -46.58 -18.04 16.78
CA PRO A 7 -46.55 -19.41 16.27
C PRO A 7 -45.22 -20.14 16.49
N SER A 8 -44.10 -19.43 16.34
CA SER A 8 -42.76 -20.00 16.55
C SER A 8 -42.56 -20.39 18.01
N ILE A 9 -42.88 -19.50 18.95
CA ILE A 9 -42.68 -19.76 20.38
C ILE A 9 -43.55 -20.93 20.87
N ILE A 10 -44.80 -21.00 20.41
CA ILE A 10 -45.69 -22.13 20.74
C ILE A 10 -45.12 -23.44 20.19
N LEU A 11 -44.55 -23.42 18.99
CA LEU A 11 -43.98 -24.62 18.40
C LEU A 11 -42.73 -25.11 19.14
N ASP A 12 -41.93 -24.21 19.73
CA ASP A 12 -40.81 -24.61 20.59
C ASP A 12 -41.30 -25.37 21.83
N VAL A 13 -42.39 -24.90 22.46
CA VAL A 13 -43.01 -25.61 23.59
C VAL A 13 -43.56 -26.98 23.14
N ILE A 14 -44.21 -27.05 21.98
CA ILE A 14 -44.70 -28.31 21.41
C ILE A 14 -43.53 -29.27 21.13
N SER A 15 -42.37 -28.78 20.67
CA SER A 15 -41.20 -29.62 20.38
C SER A 15 -40.58 -30.24 21.64
N VAL A 16 -40.58 -29.52 22.77
CA VAL A 16 -40.14 -30.07 24.06
C VAL A 16 -41.08 -31.17 24.52
N ILE A 17 -42.40 -30.97 24.37
CA ILE A 17 -43.40 -31.98 24.70
C ILE A 17 -43.31 -33.18 23.75
N ASP A 18 -42.96 -32.97 22.48
CA ASP A 18 -42.71 -34.05 21.52
C ASP A 18 -41.59 -34.97 22.02
N ALA A 19 -40.45 -34.39 22.42
CA ALA A 19 -39.30 -35.12 22.96
C ALA A 19 -39.63 -35.85 24.28
N GLU A 20 -40.39 -35.22 25.19
CA GLU A 20 -40.81 -35.87 26.44
C GLU A 20 -41.76 -37.04 26.19
N THR A 21 -42.70 -36.90 25.25
CA THR A 21 -43.68 -37.95 24.94
C THR A 21 -43.12 -39.07 24.08
N SER A 22 -42.04 -38.85 23.32
CA SER A 22 -41.36 -39.89 22.53
C SER A 22 -40.46 -40.80 23.37
N CYS A 23 -39.91 -40.30 24.49
CA CYS A 23 -38.99 -41.05 25.36
C CYS A 23 -39.68 -41.95 26.39
N SER A 24 -40.99 -41.81 26.62
CA SER A 24 -41.71 -42.56 27.65
C SER A 24 -42.18 -43.92 27.13
N GLU A 25 -41.42 -44.99 27.42
CA GLU A 25 -41.71 -46.38 26.99
C GLU A 25 -43.03 -46.97 27.51
N GLY A 26 -43.84 -46.23 28.29
CA GLY A 26 -45.06 -46.72 28.94
C GLY A 26 -46.38 -45.97 28.65
N ASN A 27 -46.37 -44.77 28.05
CA ASN A 27 -47.56 -43.89 28.00
C ASN A 27 -48.14 -43.68 26.60
N SER A 28 -48.68 -44.75 26.00
CA SER A 28 -49.38 -44.70 24.70
C SER A 28 -50.56 -43.70 24.66
N GLU A 29 -51.25 -43.45 25.77
CA GLU A 29 -52.37 -42.51 25.82
C GLU A 29 -51.92 -41.04 25.72
N GLU A 30 -50.86 -40.65 26.43
CA GLU A 30 -50.36 -39.27 26.44
C GLU A 30 -49.84 -38.88 25.06
N ARG A 31 -49.12 -39.81 24.42
CA ARG A 31 -48.66 -39.66 23.04
C ARG A 31 -49.82 -39.50 22.04
N THR A 32 -50.89 -40.27 22.22
CA THR A 32 -52.09 -40.15 21.36
C THR A 32 -52.80 -38.81 21.56
N ARG A 33 -52.88 -38.31 22.80
CA ARG A 33 -53.45 -36.98 23.11
C ARG A 33 -52.58 -35.85 22.56
N PHE A 34 -51.26 -35.98 22.64
CA PHE A 34 -50.31 -35.03 22.06
C PHE A 34 -50.48 -34.96 20.53
N CYS A 35 -50.46 -36.09 19.84
CA CYS A 35 -50.68 -36.14 18.38
C CYS A 35 -52.06 -35.57 17.99
N PHE A 36 -53.09 -35.76 18.82
CA PHE A 36 -54.39 -35.13 18.62
C PHE A 36 -54.33 -33.61 18.76
N ILE A 37 -53.66 -33.07 19.79
CA ILE A 37 -53.49 -31.63 19.98
C ILE A 37 -52.73 -31.01 18.80
N VAL A 38 -51.62 -31.62 18.36
CA VAL A 38 -50.84 -31.14 17.20
C VAL A 38 -51.66 -31.18 15.90
N LYS A 39 -52.54 -32.18 15.75
CA LYS A 39 -53.43 -32.28 14.59
C LYS A 39 -54.57 -31.25 14.62
N GLU A 40 -55.05 -30.88 15.79
CA GLU A 40 -56.08 -29.85 15.92
C GLU A 40 -55.49 -28.44 15.78
N THR A 41 -54.24 -28.20 16.18
CA THR A 41 -53.54 -26.93 15.89
C THR A 41 -53.27 -26.74 14.39
N GLU A 42 -53.16 -27.82 13.61
CA GLU A 42 -53.15 -27.79 12.13
C GLU A 42 -54.52 -27.40 11.54
N LYS A 43 -55.63 -27.74 12.22
CA LYS A 43 -57.00 -27.59 11.73
C LYS A 43 -57.74 -26.33 12.17
N VAL A 44 -57.22 -25.48 13.07
CA VAL A 44 -57.97 -24.30 13.52
C VAL A 44 -58.22 -23.34 12.33
N VAL A 45 -59.44 -23.37 11.80
CA VAL A 45 -59.89 -22.79 10.52
C VAL A 45 -60.10 -21.27 10.55
N ILE A 46 -59.96 -20.58 11.68
CA ILE A 46 -60.54 -19.23 11.79
C ILE A 46 -59.61 -18.10 11.29
N VAL A 47 -58.30 -18.31 11.19
CA VAL A 47 -57.36 -17.40 10.52
C VAL A 47 -56.21 -18.29 10.03
N GLU A 48 -55.76 -18.15 8.77
CA GLU A 48 -54.62 -18.83 8.12
C GLU A 48 -53.81 -19.78 9.02
N LYS A 49 -53.75 -21.08 8.68
CA LYS A 49 -52.94 -22.15 9.34
C LYS A 49 -51.97 -21.59 10.38
N PHE A 50 -52.41 -21.50 11.64
CA PHE A 50 -51.66 -20.82 12.70
C PHE A 50 -50.23 -21.39 12.84
N LEU A 51 -50.07 -22.70 12.63
CA LEU A 51 -48.78 -23.37 12.41
C LEU A 51 -48.71 -23.85 10.95
N SER A 52 -47.74 -23.35 10.19
CA SER A 52 -47.55 -23.77 8.79
C SER A 52 -46.95 -25.18 8.70
N ASP A 53 -47.25 -25.91 7.62
CA ASP A 53 -46.66 -27.22 7.34
C ASP A 53 -45.13 -27.16 7.24
N LYS A 54 -44.57 -25.99 6.90
CA LYS A 54 -43.13 -25.75 6.85
C LYS A 54 -42.54 -25.70 8.27
N LEU A 55 -43.17 -24.93 9.17
CA LEU A 55 -42.75 -24.81 10.56
C LEU A 55 -42.81 -26.15 11.31
N LEU A 56 -43.90 -26.92 11.15
CA LEU A 56 -44.04 -28.24 11.77
C LEU A 56 -42.94 -29.21 11.32
N LYS A 57 -42.61 -29.21 10.01
CA LYS A 57 -41.52 -30.03 9.45
C LYS A 57 -40.13 -29.58 9.92
N GLU A 58 -39.96 -28.31 10.25
CA GLU A 58 -38.69 -27.78 10.75
C GLU A 58 -38.41 -28.20 12.20
N ARG A 59 -39.43 -28.47 13.03
CA ARG A 59 -39.26 -28.66 14.49
C ARG A 59 -39.75 -29.97 15.10
N LEU A 60 -40.63 -30.72 14.45
CA LEU A 60 -41.12 -32.00 14.96
C LEU A 60 -40.36 -33.19 14.39
N GLU A 61 -40.33 -34.30 15.13
CA GLU A 61 -39.70 -35.53 14.66
C GLU A 61 -40.47 -36.16 13.50
N ILE A 62 -39.76 -36.91 12.65
CA ILE A 62 -40.35 -37.58 11.48
C ILE A 62 -41.43 -38.58 11.89
N ASP A 63 -41.26 -39.26 13.02
CA ASP A 63 -42.22 -40.24 13.52
C ASP A 63 -43.50 -39.53 14.01
N THR A 64 -43.37 -38.39 14.68
CA THR A 64 -44.48 -37.50 15.03
C THR A 64 -45.20 -36.95 13.80
N LEU A 65 -44.46 -36.50 12.79
CA LEU A 65 -45.01 -36.01 11.53
C LEU A 65 -45.73 -37.12 10.73
N GLN A 66 -45.36 -38.38 10.93
CA GLN A 66 -46.08 -39.54 10.38
C GLN A 66 -47.34 -39.86 11.19
N ASP A 67 -47.28 -39.81 12.52
CA ASP A 67 -48.41 -40.06 13.42
C ASP A 67 -49.51 -38.99 13.27
N VAL A 68 -49.12 -37.73 13.07
CA VAL A 68 -50.02 -36.59 12.82
C VAL A 68 -50.61 -36.65 11.40
N GLY A 69 -49.95 -37.36 10.48
CA GLY A 69 -50.42 -37.61 9.10
C GLY A 69 -49.92 -36.61 8.05
N THR A 70 -48.94 -35.77 8.42
CA THR A 70 -48.34 -34.73 7.56
C THR A 70 -47.35 -35.32 6.54
N LEU A 71 -46.76 -36.51 6.82
CA LEU A 71 -45.87 -37.26 5.93
C LEU A 71 -46.49 -38.62 5.55
N LYS A 72 -46.62 -38.92 4.24
CA LYS A 72 -47.37 -40.09 3.71
C LYS A 72 -46.52 -41.31 3.31
N ASN A 73 -45.19 -41.24 3.35
CA ASN A 73 -44.32 -42.31 2.82
C ASN A 73 -43.73 -43.20 3.92
N LYS A 74 -44.39 -44.34 4.22
CA LYS A 74 -44.01 -45.30 5.28
C LYS A 74 -42.79 -46.19 5.00
N ASN A 75 -42.41 -46.42 3.74
CA ASN A 75 -41.54 -47.58 3.42
C ASN A 75 -40.13 -47.25 2.88
N PHE A 76 -39.83 -45.99 2.51
CA PHE A 76 -38.53 -45.65 1.92
C PHE A 76 -37.47 -45.29 2.99
N TYR A 77 -37.90 -44.72 4.12
CA TYR A 77 -37.01 -44.21 5.18
C TYR A 77 -36.46 -45.28 6.12
N THR A 78 -37.15 -46.41 6.27
CA THR A 78 -36.80 -47.44 7.27
C THR A 78 -35.62 -48.31 6.86
N ASN A 79 -35.39 -48.51 5.56
CA ASN A 79 -34.43 -49.53 5.08
C ASN A 79 -33.07 -48.98 4.63
N TYR A 80 -32.93 -47.66 4.42
CA TYR A 80 -31.71 -47.05 3.86
C TYR A 80 -31.17 -45.83 4.63
N LYS A 81 -31.71 -45.53 5.83
CA LYS A 81 -31.26 -44.38 6.63
C LYS A 81 -30.09 -44.78 7.53
N GLN A 82 -28.92 -44.19 7.31
CA GLN A 82 -27.86 -44.19 8.33
C GLN A 82 -28.41 -43.43 9.55
N ARG A 83 -28.45 -44.09 10.72
CA ARG A 83 -28.78 -43.43 12.00
C ARG A 83 -27.56 -42.64 12.46
N LYS A 84 -27.32 -41.49 11.84
CA LYS A 84 -26.33 -40.51 12.28
C LYS A 84 -27.05 -39.21 12.59
N PHE A 85 -26.75 -38.64 13.74
CA PHE A 85 -27.41 -37.42 14.21
C PHE A 85 -26.52 -36.22 13.93
N ASN A 86 -27.00 -35.33 13.05
CA ASN A 86 -26.25 -34.19 12.53
C ASN A 86 -26.68 -32.87 13.20
N LEU A 87 -27.87 -32.83 13.81
CA LEU A 87 -28.40 -31.62 14.43
C LEU A 87 -28.29 -31.70 15.95
N PHE A 88 -28.03 -30.56 16.60
CA PHE A 88 -27.93 -30.47 18.07
C PHE A 88 -29.20 -30.93 18.80
N ARG A 89 -30.37 -30.73 18.19
CA ARG A 89 -31.65 -31.16 18.76
C ARG A 89 -31.87 -32.66 18.70
N GLU A 90 -31.22 -33.35 17.76
CA GLU A 90 -31.38 -34.80 17.59
C GLU A 90 -30.67 -35.56 18.71
N GLU A 91 -29.49 -35.08 19.13
CA GLU A 91 -28.70 -35.69 20.21
C GLU A 91 -28.04 -34.61 21.10
N SER A 92 -28.86 -33.96 21.92
CA SER A 92 -28.42 -32.83 22.75
C SER A 92 -27.36 -33.21 23.79
N GLU A 93 -27.48 -34.39 24.41
CA GLU A 93 -26.52 -34.89 25.40
C GLU A 93 -25.15 -35.17 24.78
N GLY A 94 -25.12 -35.84 23.62
CA GLY A 94 -23.88 -36.18 22.92
C GLY A 94 -23.09 -34.93 22.53
N TYR A 95 -23.74 -33.94 21.94
CA TYR A 95 -23.09 -32.67 21.58
C TYR A 95 -22.71 -31.82 22.80
N ALA A 96 -23.52 -31.81 23.87
CA ALA A 96 -23.17 -31.09 25.10
C ALA A 96 -21.90 -31.65 25.75
N LYS A 97 -21.77 -32.99 25.84
CA LYS A 97 -20.55 -33.64 26.34
C LYS A 97 -19.35 -33.36 25.45
N LEU A 98 -19.52 -33.40 24.13
CA LEU A 98 -18.45 -33.05 23.18
C LEU A 98 -17.93 -31.62 23.40
N ILE A 99 -18.82 -30.64 23.52
CA ILE A 99 -18.45 -29.24 23.72
C ILE A 99 -17.73 -29.06 25.07
N ALA A 100 -18.21 -29.70 26.13
CA ALA A 100 -17.61 -29.64 27.46
C ALA A 100 -16.19 -30.24 27.47
N GLU A 101 -16.00 -31.40 26.83
CA GLU A 101 -14.71 -32.09 26.75
C GLU A 101 -13.70 -31.33 25.87
N LEU A 102 -14.15 -30.71 24.78
CA LEU A 102 -13.27 -29.89 23.95
C LEU A 102 -12.80 -28.64 24.70
N ASN A 103 -13.67 -28.01 25.49
CA ASN A 103 -13.43 -26.71 26.13
C ASN A 103 -12.98 -26.77 27.60
N GLN A 104 -12.53 -27.93 28.06
CA GLN A 104 -11.90 -28.07 29.37
C GLN A 104 -10.54 -27.35 29.45
N GLU A 105 -10.13 -26.99 30.68
CA GLU A 105 -8.79 -26.44 30.90
C GLU A 105 -7.72 -27.46 30.56
N ILE A 106 -6.85 -27.10 29.61
CA ILE A 106 -5.73 -27.94 29.17
C ILE A 106 -4.64 -27.91 30.24
N SER A 107 -4.82 -28.71 31.28
CA SER A 107 -3.77 -29.07 32.24
C SER A 107 -2.88 -30.15 31.65
N GLY A 108 -1.64 -30.32 32.16
CA GLY A 108 -0.64 -31.23 31.57
C GLY A 108 -1.03 -32.71 31.39
N ASN A 109 -2.18 -33.13 31.92
CA ASN A 109 -2.73 -34.49 31.76
C ASN A 109 -3.68 -34.63 30.55
N VAL A 110 -4.13 -33.51 29.95
CA VAL A 110 -5.05 -33.49 28.81
C VAL A 110 -4.23 -33.44 27.52
N THR A 111 -4.16 -34.56 26.81
CA THR A 111 -3.46 -34.65 25.52
C THR A 111 -4.44 -34.82 24.37
N ALA A 112 -4.06 -34.39 23.17
CA ALA A 112 -4.87 -34.56 21.95
C ALA A 112 -5.26 -36.02 21.69
N LYS A 113 -4.43 -36.99 22.11
CA LYS A 113 -4.72 -38.43 21.99
C LYS A 113 -5.84 -38.87 22.94
N ASN A 114 -5.79 -38.45 24.20
CA ASN A 114 -6.82 -38.79 25.18
C ASN A 114 -8.18 -38.24 24.75
N ILE A 115 -8.21 -36.97 24.33
CA ILE A 115 -9.45 -36.34 23.84
C ILE A 115 -9.95 -37.01 22.56
N LEU A 116 -9.06 -37.44 21.65
CA LEU A 116 -9.47 -38.17 20.45
C LEU A 116 -10.17 -39.50 20.78
N GLU A 117 -9.71 -40.23 21.79
CA GLU A 117 -10.36 -41.46 22.25
C GLU A 117 -11.74 -41.17 22.84
N ILE A 118 -11.88 -40.08 23.59
CA ILE A 118 -13.17 -39.61 24.13
C ILE A 118 -14.11 -39.21 22.99
N ILE A 119 -13.64 -38.47 21.99
CA ILE A 119 -14.46 -38.09 20.83
C ILE A 119 -14.95 -39.34 20.07
N LYS A 120 -14.07 -40.33 19.87
CA LYS A 120 -14.45 -41.60 19.22
C LYS A 120 -15.50 -42.36 20.03
N SER A 121 -15.39 -42.37 21.36
CA SER A 121 -16.38 -43.02 22.22
C SER A 121 -17.72 -42.28 22.18
N LEU A 122 -17.72 -40.94 22.19
CA LEU A 122 -18.94 -40.13 22.05
C LEU A 122 -19.63 -40.35 20.70
N ILE A 123 -18.88 -40.38 19.59
CA ILE A 123 -19.41 -40.70 18.26
C ILE A 123 -20.06 -42.09 18.25
N GLY A 124 -19.41 -43.09 18.86
CA GLY A 124 -19.92 -44.46 18.91
C GLY A 124 -21.14 -44.63 19.82
N CYS A 125 -21.16 -43.98 20.98
CA CYS A 125 -22.24 -44.09 21.96
C CYS A 125 -23.50 -43.34 21.52
N PHE A 126 -23.35 -42.14 20.98
CA PHE A 126 -24.47 -41.25 20.63
C PHE A 126 -24.73 -41.19 19.11
N ASN A 127 -24.06 -42.01 18.29
CA ASN A 127 -24.19 -42.02 16.84
C ASN A 127 -24.08 -40.61 16.19
N LEU A 128 -23.17 -39.77 16.69
CA LEU A 128 -22.98 -38.42 16.19
C LEU A 128 -22.44 -38.42 14.75
N ASP A 129 -22.84 -37.44 13.95
CA ASP A 129 -22.27 -37.27 12.61
C ASP A 129 -20.81 -36.79 12.68
N PRO A 130 -19.84 -37.53 12.10
CA PRO A 130 -18.42 -37.16 12.18
C PRO A 130 -18.07 -35.81 11.57
N ASN A 131 -18.80 -35.35 10.54
CA ASN A 131 -18.57 -34.05 9.91
C ASN A 131 -19.12 -32.92 10.79
N ARG A 132 -20.23 -33.14 11.49
CA ARG A 132 -20.72 -32.18 12.50
C ARG A 132 -19.79 -32.10 13.69
N VAL A 133 -19.26 -33.22 14.16
CA VAL A 133 -18.25 -33.24 15.23
C VAL A 133 -17.01 -32.46 14.80
N LEU A 134 -16.56 -32.58 13.55
CA LEU A 134 -15.47 -31.77 13.01
C LEU A 134 -15.79 -30.27 13.07
N ASP A 135 -17.00 -29.89 12.69
CA ASP A 135 -17.47 -28.50 12.74
C ASP A 135 -17.39 -27.93 14.16
N VAL A 136 -17.82 -28.69 15.17
CA VAL A 136 -17.74 -28.31 16.59
C VAL A 136 -16.29 -28.22 17.10
N ILE A 137 -15.39 -29.09 16.61
CA ILE A 137 -13.95 -29.00 16.92
C ILE A 137 -13.38 -27.69 16.34
N LEU A 138 -13.73 -27.34 15.10
CA LEU A 138 -13.29 -26.10 14.46
C LEU A 138 -13.84 -24.86 15.17
N GLU A 139 -15.09 -24.86 15.61
CA GLU A 139 -15.68 -23.77 16.42
C GLU A 139 -14.97 -23.63 17.76
N SER A 140 -14.67 -24.75 18.43
CA SER A 140 -13.91 -24.74 19.68
C SER A 140 -12.48 -24.21 19.49
N PHE A 141 -11.87 -24.49 18.34
CA PHE A 141 -10.56 -23.94 17.98
C PHE A 141 -10.65 -22.44 17.66
N GLU A 142 -11.71 -22.00 16.98
CA GLU A 142 -11.99 -20.59 16.68
C GLU A 142 -12.12 -19.74 17.95
N CYS A 143 -12.74 -20.27 19.00
CA CYS A 143 -12.84 -19.59 20.28
C CYS A 143 -11.51 -19.53 21.07
N ARG A 144 -10.52 -20.38 20.75
CA ARG A 144 -9.25 -20.48 21.47
C ARG A 144 -8.05 -20.68 20.53
N PRO A 145 -7.73 -19.71 19.66
CA PRO A 145 -6.66 -19.83 18.68
C PRO A 145 -5.26 -19.97 19.33
N ASP A 146 -5.08 -19.44 20.54
CA ASP A 146 -3.80 -19.52 21.27
C ASP A 146 -3.37 -20.96 21.55
N GLN A 147 -4.33 -21.89 21.64
CA GLN A 147 -4.10 -23.30 21.93
C GLN A 147 -3.90 -24.16 20.67
N HIS A 148 -3.37 -23.57 19.60
CA HIS A 148 -3.07 -24.25 18.34
C HIS A 148 -2.19 -25.51 18.52
N GLN A 149 -1.27 -25.52 19.48
CA GLN A 149 -0.43 -26.70 19.78
C GLN A 149 -1.24 -27.95 20.19
N PHE A 150 -2.45 -27.77 20.71
CA PHE A 150 -3.36 -28.85 21.09
C PHE A 150 -4.30 -29.24 19.93
N PHE A 151 -4.93 -28.26 19.29
CA PHE A 151 -5.94 -28.49 18.25
C PHE A 151 -5.35 -29.01 16.93
N ILE A 152 -4.15 -28.58 16.55
CA ILE A 152 -3.50 -28.98 15.30
C ILE A 152 -3.21 -30.50 15.30
N PRO A 153 -2.59 -31.10 16.34
CA PRO A 153 -2.45 -32.56 16.44
C PRO A 153 -3.78 -33.31 16.52
N LEU A 154 -4.79 -32.73 17.19
CA LEU A 154 -6.13 -33.34 17.31
C LEU A 154 -6.80 -33.45 15.93
N LEU A 155 -6.84 -32.37 15.16
CA LEU A 155 -7.41 -32.34 13.81
C LEU A 155 -6.71 -33.34 12.89
N ARG A 156 -5.37 -33.35 12.89
CA ARG A 156 -4.56 -34.28 12.08
C ARG A 156 -4.86 -35.75 12.40
N SER A 157 -5.17 -36.05 13.66
CA SER A 157 -5.44 -37.43 14.12
C SER A 157 -6.91 -37.83 13.96
N TYR A 158 -7.83 -36.86 13.93
CA TYR A 158 -9.27 -37.09 13.79
C TYR A 158 -9.69 -37.30 12.33
N MET A 159 -9.31 -36.36 11.45
CA MET A 159 -9.63 -36.37 10.02
C MET A 159 -8.34 -36.14 9.24
N SER A 160 -7.89 -37.18 8.54
CA SER A 160 -6.66 -37.13 7.76
C SER A 160 -6.85 -36.64 6.34
N ASP A 161 -8.09 -36.54 5.85
CA ASP A 161 -8.40 -36.07 4.50
C ASP A 161 -8.50 -34.53 4.48
N PRO A 162 -7.57 -33.82 3.82
CA PRO A 162 -7.59 -32.36 3.73
C PRO A 162 -8.83 -31.82 3.02
N LYS A 163 -9.44 -32.59 2.10
CA LYS A 163 -10.57 -32.13 1.31
C LYS A 163 -11.82 -31.94 2.15
N ILE A 164 -12.11 -32.90 3.05
CA ILE A 164 -13.25 -32.82 3.95
C ILE A 164 -13.11 -31.62 4.90
N LEU A 165 -11.89 -31.38 5.40
CA LEU A 165 -11.58 -30.20 6.22
C LEU A 165 -11.83 -28.89 5.46
N CYS A 166 -11.38 -28.82 4.21
CA CYS A 166 -11.63 -27.67 3.34
C CYS A 166 -13.12 -27.48 3.00
N GLU A 167 -13.87 -28.56 2.78
CA GLU A 167 -15.32 -28.49 2.51
C GLU A 167 -16.09 -27.91 3.70
N VAL A 168 -15.79 -28.37 4.93
CA VAL A 168 -16.43 -27.85 6.15
C VAL A 168 -16.05 -26.38 6.39
N LEU A 169 -14.78 -26.02 6.26
CA LEU A 169 -14.33 -24.62 6.35
C LEU A 169 -14.95 -23.75 5.25
N GLY A 170 -15.01 -24.26 4.01
CA GLY A 170 -15.61 -23.59 2.86
C GLY A 170 -17.08 -23.29 3.10
N PHE A 171 -17.84 -24.24 3.67
CA PHE A 171 -19.23 -24.01 4.08
C PHE A 171 -19.38 -22.89 5.11
N LYS A 172 -18.47 -22.78 6.09
CA LYS A 172 -18.45 -21.65 7.04
C LYS A 172 -18.18 -20.32 6.32
N TYR A 173 -17.24 -20.28 5.38
CA TYR A 173 -16.98 -19.08 4.58
C TYR A 173 -18.19 -18.67 3.72
N CYS A 174 -18.88 -19.62 3.10
CA CYS A 174 -20.10 -19.37 2.33
C CYS A 174 -21.27 -18.87 3.20
N PHE A 175 -21.36 -19.30 4.47
CA PHE A 175 -22.40 -18.82 5.39
C PHE A 175 -22.38 -17.30 5.55
N TYR A 176 -21.18 -16.74 5.80
CA TYR A 176 -20.97 -15.29 5.93
C TYR A 176 -21.08 -14.51 4.61
N GLN A 177 -21.28 -15.19 3.49
CA GLN A 177 -21.58 -14.56 2.20
C GLN A 177 -23.09 -14.34 2.01
N THR A 178 -23.90 -15.34 2.38
CA THR A 178 -25.36 -15.30 2.22
C THR A 178 -26.06 -14.35 3.18
N ASN A 179 -25.44 -14.09 4.33
CA ASN A 179 -25.97 -13.22 5.37
C ASN A 179 -25.30 -11.85 5.27
N THR A 180 -25.78 -10.98 4.37
CA THR A 180 -25.13 -9.70 3.99
C THR A 180 -24.90 -8.71 5.14
N GLU A 181 -25.45 -8.97 6.32
CA GLU A 181 -25.26 -8.15 7.53
C GLU A 181 -24.04 -8.57 8.37
N GLU A 182 -23.52 -9.80 8.19
CA GLU A 182 -22.44 -10.35 9.02
C GLU A 182 -21.11 -10.44 8.27
N VAL A 183 -20.11 -9.68 8.73
CA VAL A 183 -18.74 -9.75 8.21
C VAL A 183 -18.07 -11.03 8.69
N THR A 184 -17.32 -11.70 7.81
CA THR A 184 -16.57 -12.90 8.17
C THR A 184 -15.63 -12.65 9.36
N PRO A 185 -15.73 -13.45 10.45
CA PRO A 185 -14.96 -13.23 11.66
C PRO A 185 -13.44 -13.33 11.46
N LYS A 186 -12.69 -12.50 12.22
CA LYS A 186 -11.21 -12.54 12.23
C LYS A 186 -10.65 -13.85 12.78
N SER A 187 -11.38 -14.47 13.70
CA SER A 187 -11.05 -15.75 14.31
C SER A 187 -11.04 -16.89 13.28
N LEU A 188 -12.02 -16.91 12.36
CA LEU A 188 -12.06 -17.89 11.26
C LEU A 188 -10.85 -17.76 10.32
N TYR A 189 -10.46 -16.54 9.95
CA TYR A 189 -9.24 -16.33 9.16
C TYR A 189 -7.98 -16.79 9.90
N LEU A 190 -7.90 -16.55 11.22
CA LEU A 190 -6.76 -16.95 12.04
C LEU A 190 -6.64 -18.47 12.14
N VAL A 191 -7.74 -19.18 12.37
CA VAL A 191 -7.77 -20.66 12.37
C VAL A 191 -7.33 -21.21 11.01
N THR A 192 -7.88 -20.67 9.92
CA THR A 192 -7.52 -21.10 8.57
C THR A 192 -6.04 -20.86 8.28
N ALA A 193 -5.49 -19.71 8.70
CA ALA A 193 -4.06 -19.40 8.58
C ALA A 193 -3.18 -20.38 9.39
N LEU A 194 -3.57 -20.73 10.62
CA LEU A 194 -2.84 -21.71 11.44
C LEU A 194 -2.89 -23.13 10.82
N MET A 195 -4.04 -23.52 10.25
CA MET A 195 -4.17 -24.81 9.56
C MET A 195 -3.33 -24.88 8.27
N LEU A 196 -3.22 -23.77 7.53
CA LEU A 196 -2.32 -23.64 6.37
C LEU A 196 -0.84 -23.72 6.79
N GLN A 197 -0.45 -22.96 7.82
CA GLN A 197 0.94 -22.94 8.32
C GLN A 197 1.40 -24.34 8.74
N HIS A 198 0.56 -25.11 9.42
CA HIS A 198 0.87 -26.48 9.84
C HIS A 198 0.64 -27.55 8.75
N SER A 199 0.33 -27.14 7.51
CA SER A 199 0.08 -28.00 6.35
C SER A 199 -1.00 -29.05 6.59
N ILE A 200 -2.06 -28.69 7.33
CA ILE A 200 -3.26 -29.54 7.46
C ILE A 200 -4.10 -29.43 6.18
N ILE A 201 -4.22 -28.22 5.65
CA ILE A 201 -4.97 -27.90 4.43
C ILE A 201 -4.02 -27.27 3.40
N ALA A 202 -4.35 -27.41 2.12
CA ALA A 202 -3.62 -26.75 1.03
C ALA A 202 -4.31 -25.43 0.64
N LEU A 203 -3.51 -24.43 0.26
CA LEU A 203 -4.04 -23.14 -0.18
C LEU A 203 -4.96 -23.28 -1.40
N ASP A 204 -4.63 -24.15 -2.35
CA ASP A 204 -5.43 -24.36 -3.56
C ASP A 204 -6.82 -24.90 -3.26
N ASP A 205 -6.94 -25.79 -2.26
CA ASP A 205 -8.22 -26.42 -1.91
C ASP A 205 -9.18 -25.42 -1.25
N ILE A 206 -8.67 -24.56 -0.34
CA ILE A 206 -9.51 -23.54 0.32
C ILE A 206 -9.80 -22.34 -0.58
N TYR A 207 -8.88 -21.99 -1.49
CA TYR A 207 -9.00 -20.81 -2.35
C TYR A 207 -10.25 -20.84 -3.23
N CYS A 208 -10.67 -22.02 -3.69
CA CYS A 208 -11.89 -22.20 -4.49
C CYS A 208 -13.19 -21.82 -3.76
N TRP A 209 -13.18 -21.79 -2.43
CA TRP A 209 -14.33 -21.44 -1.59
C TRP A 209 -14.34 -19.96 -1.20
N LEU A 210 -13.23 -19.24 -1.41
CA LEU A 210 -13.10 -17.85 -1.01
C LEU A 210 -13.73 -16.91 -2.04
N THR A 211 -14.49 -15.96 -1.54
CA THR A 211 -15.13 -14.92 -2.35
C THR A 211 -14.50 -13.54 -2.11
N PRO A 212 -14.61 -12.59 -3.06
CA PRO A 212 -15.23 -12.70 -4.38
C PRO A 212 -14.34 -13.43 -5.41
N ASP A 213 -14.97 -13.84 -6.54
CA ASP A 213 -14.28 -14.43 -7.68
C ASP A 213 -13.17 -13.52 -8.22
N ASP A 214 -12.08 -14.11 -8.72
CA ASP A 214 -10.93 -13.36 -9.24
C ASP A 214 -11.36 -12.38 -10.34
N LYS A 215 -12.27 -12.80 -11.22
CA LYS A 215 -12.79 -11.97 -12.31
C LYS A 215 -13.42 -10.66 -11.82
N VAL A 216 -14.06 -10.67 -10.65
CA VAL A 216 -14.67 -9.47 -10.06
C VAL A 216 -13.56 -8.54 -9.58
N ILE A 217 -12.59 -9.08 -8.84
CA ILE A 217 -11.42 -8.33 -8.34
C ILE A 217 -10.63 -7.70 -9.49
N HIS A 218 -10.35 -8.47 -10.55
CA HIS A 218 -9.67 -7.99 -11.75
C HIS A 218 -10.44 -6.83 -12.42
N LYS A 219 -11.76 -6.97 -12.58
CA LYS A 219 -12.60 -5.95 -13.22
C LYS A 219 -12.67 -4.66 -12.40
N GLU A 220 -12.73 -4.78 -11.07
CA GLU A 220 -12.71 -3.63 -10.16
C GLU A 220 -11.35 -2.91 -10.22
N PHE A 221 -10.25 -3.67 -10.16
CA PHE A 221 -8.90 -3.11 -10.26
C PHE A 221 -8.66 -2.41 -11.60
N GLU A 222 -9.07 -3.00 -12.72
CA GLU A 222 -8.99 -2.35 -14.04
C GLU A 222 -9.83 -1.08 -14.12
N LYS A 223 -11.00 -1.06 -13.49
CA LYS A 223 -11.87 0.12 -13.43
C LYS A 223 -11.18 1.25 -12.66
N GLU A 224 -10.63 0.97 -11.48
CA GLU A 224 -9.90 1.95 -10.68
C GLU A 224 -8.68 2.53 -11.43
N MET A 225 -7.95 1.68 -12.15
CA MET A 225 -6.83 2.11 -13.00
C MET A 225 -7.26 3.01 -14.15
N LYS A 226 -8.38 2.70 -14.81
CA LYS A 226 -8.93 3.54 -15.89
C LYS A 226 -9.37 4.90 -15.35
N GLU A 227 -10.10 4.94 -14.24
CA GLU A 227 -10.53 6.18 -13.60
C GLU A 227 -9.33 7.05 -13.17
N ALA A 228 -8.27 6.44 -12.62
CA ALA A 228 -7.06 7.18 -12.25
C ALA A 228 -6.30 7.74 -13.48
N LYS A 229 -6.24 6.99 -14.60
CA LYS A 229 -5.67 7.49 -15.85
C LYS A 229 -6.52 8.61 -16.44
N GLU A 230 -7.85 8.44 -16.40
CA GLU A 230 -8.79 9.49 -16.80
C GLU A 230 -8.61 10.75 -15.97
N TYR A 231 -8.34 10.66 -14.68
CA TYR A 231 -8.07 11.82 -13.82
C TYR A 231 -6.89 12.69 -14.30
N LEU A 232 -5.85 12.12 -14.95
CA LEU A 232 -4.74 12.91 -15.51
C LEU A 232 -4.98 13.37 -16.95
N THR A 233 -5.81 12.67 -17.73
CA THR A 233 -5.98 12.99 -19.16
C THR A 233 -6.58 14.37 -19.47
N PRO A 234 -7.45 14.99 -18.64
CA PRO A 234 -7.87 16.37 -18.78
C PRO A 234 -6.77 17.38 -18.50
N ASP A 235 -5.63 16.97 -17.93
CA ASP A 235 -4.59 17.89 -17.47
C ASP A 235 -3.27 17.73 -18.25
N ASP A 236 -3.01 16.60 -18.92
CA ASP A 236 -1.80 16.36 -19.73
C ASP A 236 -2.02 16.59 -21.25
N LYS A 237 -3.19 16.27 -21.82
CA LYS A 237 -3.48 16.53 -23.25
C LYS A 237 -3.70 18.01 -23.57
N VAL A 238 -3.82 18.85 -22.55
CA VAL A 238 -3.95 20.30 -22.68
C VAL A 238 -2.64 21.04 -22.42
N ILE A 239 -1.57 20.36 -21.99
CA ILE A 239 -0.24 20.96 -21.79
C ILE A 239 0.40 21.43 -23.10
N HIS A 240 -0.06 20.95 -24.27
CA HIS A 240 0.33 21.55 -25.55
C HIS A 240 -0.76 22.43 -26.17
N LYS A 241 -2.04 22.12 -25.98
CA LYS A 241 -3.15 22.80 -26.70
C LYS A 241 -3.81 23.94 -25.91
N GLU A 242 -3.90 23.85 -24.59
CA GLU A 242 -4.25 24.99 -23.71
C GLU A 242 -3.04 25.87 -23.49
N PHE A 243 -1.82 25.34 -23.48
CA PHE A 243 -0.63 26.16 -23.29
C PHE A 243 -0.36 27.13 -24.45
N GLU A 244 -0.65 26.73 -25.70
CA GLU A 244 -0.68 27.64 -26.86
C GLU A 244 -1.85 28.63 -26.82
N LYS A 245 -2.99 28.23 -26.24
CA LYS A 245 -4.22 29.03 -26.13
C LYS A 245 -4.11 30.07 -25.01
N GLU A 246 -3.67 29.68 -23.81
CA GLU A 246 -3.34 30.53 -22.66
C GLU A 246 -2.12 31.41 -22.96
N MET A 247 -1.14 30.98 -23.78
CA MET A 247 -0.06 31.87 -24.26
C MET A 247 -0.57 32.95 -25.22
N LYS A 248 -1.52 32.63 -26.11
CA LYS A 248 -2.19 33.61 -26.96
C LYS A 248 -3.04 34.58 -26.13
N GLU A 249 -3.79 34.07 -25.17
CA GLU A 249 -4.63 34.85 -24.26
C GLU A 249 -3.79 35.71 -23.30
N ALA A 250 -2.64 35.24 -22.81
CA ALA A 250 -1.70 36.01 -21.99
C ALA A 250 -0.98 37.10 -22.80
N LYS A 251 -0.64 36.85 -24.07
CA LYS A 251 -0.12 37.88 -25.00
C LYS A 251 -1.17 38.93 -25.36
N GLU A 252 -2.45 38.58 -25.40
CA GLU A 252 -3.57 39.54 -25.54
C GLU A 252 -3.92 40.27 -24.24
N TYR A 253 -3.75 39.63 -23.08
CA TYR A 253 -4.00 40.20 -21.76
C TYR A 253 -2.96 41.27 -21.39
N VAL A 254 -1.68 41.04 -21.73
CA VAL A 254 -0.61 42.05 -21.57
C VAL A 254 -0.82 43.27 -22.49
N ARG A 255 -1.53 43.13 -23.61
CA ARG A 255 -1.97 44.27 -24.44
C ARG A 255 -3.14 45.07 -23.84
N LYS A 256 -3.88 44.50 -22.90
CA LYS A 256 -5.08 45.11 -22.29
C LYS A 256 -4.88 45.58 -20.84
N LEU A 257 -3.66 45.52 -20.30
CA LEU A 257 -3.29 46.06 -18.99
C LEU A 257 -3.17 47.60 -18.94
N ASN A 258 -4.17 48.28 -19.51
CA ASN A 258 -4.58 49.61 -19.10
C ASN A 258 -6.06 49.52 -18.73
N ILE A 259 -6.35 49.17 -17.47
CA ILE A 259 -7.52 49.52 -16.66
C ILE A 259 -7.61 48.52 -15.49
N ILE A 260 -7.64 49.08 -14.28
CA ILE A 260 -7.64 48.41 -12.98
C ILE A 260 -9.07 48.01 -12.61
N SER A 261 -9.30 46.80 -12.07
CA SER A 261 -10.23 46.63 -10.93
C SER A 261 -10.13 45.27 -10.23
N THR A 262 -10.44 45.33 -8.94
CA THR A 262 -10.36 44.33 -7.87
C THR A 262 -11.67 43.54 -7.69
N ASN A 263 -11.61 42.22 -7.43
CA ASN A 263 -12.24 41.56 -6.27
C ASN A 263 -12.09 40.02 -6.29
N PRO A 264 -11.97 39.35 -5.12
CA PRO A 264 -11.75 37.90 -5.02
C PRO A 264 -13.01 37.15 -4.54
N LYS A 265 -13.41 36.08 -5.22
CA LYS A 265 -14.20 34.98 -4.64
C LYS A 265 -14.04 33.72 -5.49
N ASP A 266 -13.31 32.73 -4.97
CA ASP A 266 -13.48 31.33 -5.37
C ASP A 266 -13.80 30.52 -4.11
N LYS A 267 -14.89 29.77 -4.17
CA LYS A 267 -15.26 28.74 -3.20
C LYS A 267 -14.60 27.44 -3.67
N ASP A 268 -13.82 26.82 -2.80
CA ASP A 268 -13.30 25.47 -2.99
C ASP A 268 -14.44 24.45 -2.84
N ASP A 269 -14.83 23.79 -3.94
CA ASP A 269 -15.62 22.57 -3.88
C ASP A 269 -14.68 21.40 -3.57
N VAL A 270 -14.72 20.96 -2.31
CA VAL A 270 -14.10 19.71 -1.85
C VAL A 270 -15.00 18.57 -2.33
N ILE A 271 -14.50 17.73 -3.23
CA ILE A 271 -15.15 16.48 -3.61
C ILE A 271 -15.00 15.52 -2.43
N GLU A 272 -16.10 15.24 -1.74
CA GLU A 272 -16.20 14.20 -0.71
C GLU A 272 -16.20 12.80 -1.37
N GLU A 273 -15.03 12.23 -1.61
CA GLU A 273 -14.89 10.78 -1.84
C GLU A 273 -14.53 10.09 -0.51
N LYS A 274 -15.54 9.81 0.30
CA LYS A 274 -15.45 8.93 1.48
C LYS A 274 -16.47 7.79 1.42
N GLU A 275 -16.84 7.31 0.23
CA GLU A 275 -17.66 6.09 0.12
C GLU A 275 -16.79 4.83 0.37
N ASN A 276 -16.87 4.35 1.61
CA ASN A 276 -16.82 2.94 2.05
C ASN A 276 -15.73 1.97 1.54
N VAL A 277 -14.46 2.41 1.49
CA VAL A 277 -13.29 1.51 1.33
C VAL A 277 -13.25 0.40 2.41
N LYS A 278 -13.71 0.70 3.63
CA LYS A 278 -13.74 -0.28 4.74
C LYS A 278 -14.78 -1.39 4.55
N GLU A 279 -15.94 -1.09 3.96
CA GLU A 279 -16.97 -2.10 3.70
C GLU A 279 -16.53 -3.02 2.56
N LYS A 280 -15.91 -2.48 1.50
CA LYS A 280 -15.34 -3.29 0.41
C LYS A 280 -14.24 -4.26 0.88
N TYR A 281 -13.39 -3.84 1.83
CA TYR A 281 -12.38 -4.71 2.43
C TYR A 281 -13.02 -5.83 3.27
N GLY A 282 -14.00 -5.51 4.12
CA GLY A 282 -14.66 -6.47 4.99
C GLY A 282 -15.40 -7.58 4.24
N LEU A 283 -15.87 -7.30 3.02
CA LEU A 283 -16.54 -8.26 2.15
C LEU A 283 -15.58 -9.18 1.39
N ASN A 284 -14.28 -8.89 1.36
CA ASN A 284 -13.31 -9.67 0.60
C ASN A 284 -12.56 -10.67 1.50
N GLN A 285 -12.94 -11.95 1.38
CA GLN A 285 -12.40 -13.02 2.21
C GLN A 285 -10.94 -13.35 1.89
N LYS A 286 -10.51 -13.13 0.64
CA LYS A 286 -9.11 -13.32 0.23
C LYS A 286 -8.21 -12.31 0.92
N PHE A 287 -8.66 -11.08 1.09
CA PHE A 287 -7.91 -10.04 1.82
C PHE A 287 -7.81 -10.36 3.31
N GLY A 288 -8.93 -10.76 3.93
CA GLY A 288 -8.96 -11.19 5.34
C GLY A 288 -8.06 -12.38 5.65
N LEU A 289 -8.02 -13.37 4.75
CA LEU A 289 -7.12 -14.52 4.89
C LEU A 289 -5.65 -14.12 4.77
N CYS A 290 -5.31 -13.24 3.82
CA CYS A 290 -3.95 -12.73 3.67
C CYS A 290 -3.48 -11.97 4.91
N GLU A 291 -4.33 -11.12 5.48
CA GLU A 291 -4.05 -10.42 6.75
C GLU A 291 -3.74 -11.41 7.88
N ALA A 292 -4.52 -12.49 8.00
CA ALA A 292 -4.31 -13.51 9.03
C ALA A 292 -3.04 -14.33 8.80
N LEU A 293 -2.74 -14.74 7.56
CA LEU A 293 -1.51 -15.45 7.21
C LEU A 293 -0.26 -14.64 7.61
N LEU A 294 -0.26 -13.34 7.31
CA LEU A 294 0.83 -12.45 7.67
C LEU A 294 0.99 -12.27 9.19
N LYS A 295 -0.12 -12.21 9.93
CA LYS A 295 -0.10 -12.14 11.41
C LYS A 295 0.43 -13.41 12.07
N VAL A 296 0.11 -14.57 11.51
CA VAL A 296 0.64 -15.87 11.94
C VAL A 296 2.11 -16.05 11.54
N GLY A 297 2.57 -15.26 10.57
CA GLY A 297 3.93 -15.30 10.05
C GLY A 297 4.11 -16.30 8.91
N ASP A 298 3.04 -16.73 8.23
CA ASP A 298 3.15 -17.60 7.05
C ASP A 298 3.37 -16.79 5.78
N TRP A 299 4.63 -16.45 5.52
CA TRP A 299 5.02 -15.69 4.34
C TRP A 299 4.81 -16.47 3.03
N THR A 300 5.11 -17.76 3.03
CA THR A 300 5.09 -18.59 1.82
C THR A 300 3.72 -18.67 1.18
N HIS A 301 2.67 -18.91 1.98
CA HIS A 301 1.31 -18.96 1.45
C HIS A 301 0.77 -17.56 1.17
N ALA A 302 1.17 -16.53 1.95
CA ALA A 302 0.81 -15.15 1.66
C ALA A 302 1.38 -14.68 0.30
N GLU A 303 2.64 -15.02 -0.01
CA GLU A 303 3.28 -14.70 -1.28
C GLU A 303 2.63 -15.44 -2.47
N GLN A 304 2.23 -16.70 -2.28
CA GLN A 304 1.48 -17.43 -3.30
C GLN A 304 0.11 -16.79 -3.54
N LEU A 305 -0.56 -16.33 -2.49
CA LEU A 305 -1.87 -15.70 -2.58
C LEU A 305 -1.80 -14.34 -3.28
N THR A 306 -0.77 -13.54 -3.01
CA THR A 306 -0.57 -12.25 -3.68
C THR A 306 -0.25 -12.42 -5.16
N LYS A 307 0.53 -13.44 -5.55
CA LYS A 307 0.83 -13.76 -6.95
C LYS A 307 -0.37 -14.24 -7.78
N LYS A 308 -1.46 -14.69 -7.14
CA LYS A 308 -2.69 -15.12 -7.85
C LYS A 308 -3.58 -13.96 -8.26
N LEU A 309 -3.45 -12.79 -7.63
CA LEU A 309 -4.25 -11.60 -7.90
C LEU A 309 -3.42 -10.54 -8.65
N PRO A 310 -4.02 -9.48 -9.23
CA PRO A 310 -3.27 -8.41 -9.86
C PRO A 310 -2.20 -7.85 -8.93
N ASP A 311 -1.06 -7.48 -9.52
CA ASP A 311 0.06 -6.90 -8.79
C ASP A 311 -0.41 -5.71 -7.92
N HIS A 312 0.09 -5.67 -6.69
CA HIS A 312 -0.21 -4.67 -5.66
C HIS A 312 -1.67 -4.58 -5.16
N CYS A 313 -2.65 -5.25 -5.79
CA CYS A 313 -4.07 -5.16 -5.41
C CYS A 313 -4.34 -5.49 -3.93
N MET A 314 -3.76 -6.60 -3.44
CA MET A 314 -3.93 -7.00 -2.03
C MET A 314 -3.15 -6.11 -1.07
N LEU A 315 -1.89 -5.81 -1.39
CA LEU A 315 -0.97 -5.11 -0.51
C LEU A 315 -1.21 -3.60 -0.49
N GLU A 316 -2.01 -3.07 -1.41
CA GLU A 316 -2.54 -1.71 -1.34
C GLU A 316 -3.58 -1.50 -0.23
N GLN A 317 -4.13 -2.57 0.33
CA GLN A 317 -5.08 -2.49 1.43
C GLN A 317 -4.33 -2.30 2.75
N HIS A 318 -4.68 -1.25 3.49
CA HIS A 318 -3.99 -0.87 4.73
C HIS A 318 -3.84 -2.02 5.74
N PRO A 319 -4.87 -2.84 6.06
CA PRO A 319 -4.72 -3.88 7.09
C PRO A 319 -3.72 -4.99 6.70
N VAL A 320 -3.69 -5.37 5.41
CA VAL A 320 -2.75 -6.37 4.88
C VAL A 320 -1.33 -5.80 4.86
N ALA A 321 -1.16 -4.57 4.35
CA ALA A 321 0.12 -3.88 4.33
C ALA A 321 0.70 -3.74 5.74
N TRP A 322 -0.14 -3.33 6.71
CA TRP A 322 0.25 -3.19 8.10
C TRP A 322 0.71 -4.52 8.71
N ALA A 323 0.01 -5.62 8.44
CA ALA A 323 0.41 -6.95 8.90
C ALA A 323 1.79 -7.36 8.35
N LEU A 324 2.07 -7.07 7.07
CA LEU A 324 3.39 -7.31 6.48
C LEU A 324 4.47 -6.39 7.07
N CYS A 325 4.16 -5.11 7.35
CA CYS A 325 5.09 -4.20 8.02
C CYS A 325 5.46 -4.70 9.42
N GLN A 326 4.50 -5.21 10.20
CA GLN A 326 4.77 -5.77 11.54
C GLN A 326 5.65 -7.02 11.46
N LEU A 327 5.40 -7.91 10.48
CA LEU A 327 6.26 -9.06 10.24
C LEU A 327 7.68 -8.63 9.84
N LEU A 328 7.80 -7.65 8.95
CA LEU A 328 9.09 -7.07 8.54
C LEU A 328 9.86 -6.49 9.72
N HIS A 329 9.20 -5.73 10.60
CA HIS A 329 9.82 -5.22 11.83
C HIS A 329 10.45 -6.33 12.66
N ALA A 330 9.74 -7.45 12.86
CA ALA A 330 10.25 -8.58 13.63
C ALA A 330 11.43 -9.28 12.93
N VAL A 331 11.44 -9.34 11.59
CA VAL A 331 12.50 -9.99 10.81
C VAL A 331 13.79 -9.15 10.79
N ILE A 332 13.69 -7.83 10.67
CA ILE A 332 14.85 -6.92 10.59
C ILE A 332 15.39 -6.49 11.97
N GLU A 333 14.62 -6.68 13.04
CA GLU A 333 14.94 -6.16 14.38
C GLU A 333 16.37 -6.48 14.86
N PRO A 334 16.92 -7.70 14.70
CA PRO A 334 18.27 -7.99 15.20
C PRO A 334 19.37 -7.24 14.43
N VAL A 335 19.24 -7.13 13.09
CA VAL A 335 20.16 -6.35 12.25
C VAL A 335 20.06 -4.88 12.62
N TYR A 336 18.84 -4.34 12.68
CA TYR A 336 18.59 -2.95 13.00
C TYR A 336 19.20 -2.58 14.36
N ARG A 337 18.98 -3.37 15.42
CA ARG A 337 19.57 -3.07 16.74
C ARG A 337 21.09 -3.13 16.79
N LYS A 338 21.71 -4.01 15.99
CA LYS A 338 23.16 -4.14 15.94
C LYS A 338 23.83 -2.94 15.24
N HIS A 339 23.14 -2.36 14.26
CA HIS A 339 23.70 -1.33 13.38
C HIS A 339 23.11 0.08 13.58
N CYS A 340 22.00 0.21 14.31
CA CYS A 340 21.40 1.50 14.63
C CYS A 340 22.28 2.25 15.64
N LEU A 341 22.76 3.43 15.24
CA LEU A 341 23.59 4.33 16.04
C LEU A 341 22.76 5.13 17.07
N LEU A 342 21.83 4.48 17.78
CA LEU A 342 21.17 5.11 18.92
C LEU A 342 22.18 5.21 20.07
N ALA A 343 22.18 6.34 20.78
CA ALA A 343 23.02 6.52 21.95
C ALA A 343 22.75 5.37 22.95
N PRO A 344 23.78 4.78 23.60
CA PRO A 344 23.62 3.64 24.52
C PRO A 344 22.63 3.86 25.67
N GLN A 345 22.24 5.12 25.90
CA GLN A 345 21.32 5.56 26.94
C GLN A 345 19.84 5.49 26.52
N LEU A 346 19.55 5.28 25.23
CA LEU A 346 18.19 5.14 24.70
C LEU A 346 17.85 3.67 24.53
N LEU A 347 17.16 3.10 25.51
CA LEU A 347 16.62 1.75 25.44
C LEU A 347 15.30 1.78 24.66
N GLY A 348 15.31 1.30 23.42
CA GLY A 348 14.09 1.06 22.65
C GLY A 348 13.44 -0.27 23.02
N ASP A 349 12.11 -0.37 22.90
CA ASP A 349 11.38 -1.62 23.12
C ASP A 349 11.61 -2.60 21.95
N PRO A 350 12.07 -3.83 22.20
CA PRO A 350 12.33 -4.81 21.14
C PRO A 350 11.02 -5.33 20.56
N VAL A 351 10.98 -5.42 19.24
CA VAL A 351 9.92 -6.15 18.55
C VAL A 351 10.15 -7.64 18.80
N PRO A 352 9.14 -8.37 19.33
CA PRO A 352 9.29 -9.79 19.59
C PRO A 352 9.47 -10.57 18.27
N PRO A 353 10.19 -11.70 18.29
CA PRO A 353 10.32 -12.55 17.11
C PRO A 353 8.94 -13.10 16.70
N PRO A 354 8.76 -13.48 15.43
CA PRO A 354 7.52 -14.09 14.96
C PRO A 354 7.20 -15.36 15.78
N GLY A 355 5.96 -15.48 16.25
CA GLY A 355 5.57 -16.53 17.22
C GLY A 355 5.46 -17.96 16.65
N GLY A 356 5.46 -18.14 15.33
CA GLY A 356 5.29 -19.44 14.68
C GLY A 356 6.61 -20.19 14.47
N SER A 357 6.65 -21.50 14.73
CA SER A 357 7.82 -22.36 14.45
C SER A 357 8.19 -22.41 12.96
N LEU A 358 7.26 -22.05 12.08
CA LEU A 358 7.42 -22.00 10.62
C LEU A 358 7.42 -20.58 10.07
N ALA A 359 7.47 -19.58 10.95
CA ALA A 359 7.58 -18.19 10.53
C ALA A 359 9.00 -17.87 10.00
N PRO A 360 9.16 -16.84 9.15
CA PRO A 360 10.43 -16.40 8.64
C PRO A 360 11.45 -16.19 9.76
N LYS A 361 12.66 -16.71 9.56
CA LYS A 361 13.76 -16.51 10.51
C LYS A 361 14.16 -15.04 10.54
N CYS A 362 14.41 -14.51 11.73
CA CYS A 362 14.97 -13.17 11.87
C CYS A 362 16.39 -13.13 11.29
N ALA A 363 16.71 -12.06 10.55
CA ALA A 363 18.04 -11.86 10.01
C ALA A 363 19.00 -11.37 11.10
N ASN A 364 20.20 -11.93 11.18
CA ASN A 364 21.26 -11.50 12.09
C ASN A 364 22.41 -10.79 11.36
N THR A 365 22.46 -10.93 10.03
CA THR A 365 23.45 -10.32 9.15
C THR A 365 22.75 -9.65 7.96
N PHE A 366 23.41 -8.67 7.33
CA PHE A 366 22.87 -8.01 6.14
C PHE A 366 22.64 -8.96 4.97
N GLN A 367 23.42 -10.04 4.86
CA GLN A 367 23.27 -11.02 3.79
C GLN A 367 21.98 -11.85 3.96
N GLU A 368 21.59 -12.15 5.21
CA GLU A 368 20.36 -12.89 5.54
C GLU A 368 19.09 -12.08 5.22
N LEU A 369 19.18 -10.74 5.11
CA LEU A 369 18.04 -9.92 4.67
C LEU A 369 17.55 -10.31 3.28
N LYS A 370 18.42 -10.86 2.42
CA LYS A 370 18.05 -11.30 1.07
C LYS A 370 17.05 -12.44 1.06
N GLU A 371 17.06 -13.31 2.08
CA GLU A 371 16.26 -14.53 2.06
C GLU A 371 14.77 -14.25 2.21
N HIS A 372 14.43 -13.32 3.11
CA HIS A 372 13.03 -13.05 3.48
C HIS A 372 12.69 -11.56 3.48
N ALA A 373 13.54 -10.70 4.05
CA ALA A 373 13.22 -9.28 4.22
C ALA A 373 13.12 -8.53 2.88
N ILE A 374 14.09 -8.69 1.97
CA ILE A 374 14.06 -8.01 0.66
C ILE A 374 12.87 -8.46 -0.20
N PRO A 375 12.58 -9.77 -0.37
CA PRO A 375 11.37 -10.21 -1.08
C PRO A 375 10.08 -9.65 -0.47
N MET A 376 9.97 -9.61 0.86
CA MET A 376 8.83 -9.01 1.55
C MET A 376 8.72 -7.51 1.29
N MET A 377 9.83 -6.77 1.28
CA MET A 377 9.84 -5.34 0.96
C MET A 377 9.39 -5.09 -0.49
N VAL A 378 9.93 -5.85 -1.44
CA VAL A 378 9.57 -5.73 -2.87
C VAL A 378 8.10 -6.06 -3.08
N ALA A 379 7.59 -7.10 -2.43
CA ALA A 379 6.16 -7.43 -2.49
C ALA A 379 5.29 -6.29 -1.93
N LEU A 380 5.66 -5.73 -0.76
CA LEU A 380 4.96 -4.59 -0.17
C LEU A 380 4.93 -3.38 -1.12
N GLY A 381 6.02 -3.16 -1.85
CA GLY A 381 6.15 -2.13 -2.87
C GLY A 381 5.78 -0.75 -2.32
N THR A 382 4.88 -0.06 -3.02
CA THR A 382 4.52 1.32 -2.69
C THR A 382 3.82 1.48 -1.32
N SER A 383 3.28 0.40 -0.75
CA SER A 383 2.52 0.42 0.51
C SER A 383 3.36 0.59 1.77
N MET A 384 4.69 0.62 1.68
CA MET A 384 5.56 0.89 2.83
C MET A 384 5.30 2.26 3.47
N HIS A 385 4.69 3.20 2.73
CA HIS A 385 4.31 4.52 3.23
C HIS A 385 3.34 4.49 4.44
N TYR A 386 2.62 3.39 4.66
CA TYR A 386 1.76 3.24 5.84
C TYR A 386 2.56 3.15 7.15
N ASP A 387 3.85 2.78 7.10
CA ASP A 387 4.73 2.74 8.24
C ASP A 387 6.04 3.52 7.99
N PRO A 388 6.04 4.83 8.30
CA PRO A 388 7.24 5.67 8.24
C PRO A 388 8.42 5.16 9.06
N VAL A 389 8.16 4.43 10.16
CA VAL A 389 9.21 3.91 11.04
C VAL A 389 9.98 2.80 10.32
N LEU A 390 9.27 1.89 9.67
CA LEU A 390 9.89 0.84 8.87
C LEU A 390 10.76 1.43 7.75
N MET A 391 10.24 2.43 7.04
CA MET A 391 10.98 3.13 5.99
C MET A 391 12.27 3.78 6.54
N TYR A 392 12.19 4.38 7.73
CA TYR A 392 13.37 4.95 8.40
C TYR A 392 14.38 3.88 8.83
N LYS A 393 13.93 2.73 9.38
CA LYS A 393 14.81 1.62 9.78
C LYS A 393 15.63 1.14 8.58
N ASN A 394 14.96 0.90 7.44
CA ASN A 394 15.60 0.47 6.19
C ASN A 394 16.55 1.52 5.59
N CYS A 395 16.33 2.81 5.87
CA CYS A 395 17.19 3.88 5.39
C CYS A 395 18.39 4.21 6.32
N SER A 396 18.40 3.71 7.56
CA SER A 396 19.42 4.03 8.57
C SER A 396 20.66 3.13 8.50
N GLU A 397 20.58 2.03 7.75
CA GLU A 397 21.49 0.90 7.85
C GLU A 397 22.77 1.00 6.97
N SER A 398 22.87 1.96 6.05
CA SER A 398 23.96 2.01 5.06
C SER A 398 24.90 3.21 5.22
N GLN A 399 25.60 3.36 6.35
CA GLN A 399 26.65 4.40 6.47
C GLN A 399 28.04 3.95 6.00
N THR A 400 28.20 2.69 5.59
CA THR A 400 29.43 2.20 4.96
C THR A 400 29.21 2.03 3.45
N PRO A 401 30.14 2.52 2.61
CA PRO A 401 30.06 2.29 1.16
C PRO A 401 30.10 0.78 0.92
N THR A 402 29.01 0.24 0.36
CA THR A 402 28.96 -1.17 -0.05
C THR A 402 30.01 -1.38 -1.13
N PRO A 403 30.99 -2.29 -0.94
CA PRO A 403 31.88 -2.70 -2.01
C PRO A 403 31.03 -3.18 -3.20
N THR A 404 31.38 -2.75 -4.40
CA THR A 404 30.72 -3.16 -5.67
C THR A 404 30.67 -4.67 -5.88
N ASP A 405 31.51 -5.42 -5.16
CA ASP A 405 31.58 -6.89 -5.19
C ASP A 405 30.56 -7.60 -4.28
N ASN A 406 29.86 -6.86 -3.42
CA ASN A 406 28.84 -7.45 -2.56
C ASN A 406 27.51 -7.52 -3.29
N ASN A 407 27.00 -8.74 -3.43
CA ASN A 407 25.74 -9.07 -4.09
C ASN A 407 24.62 -8.09 -3.66
N LEU A 408 24.58 -7.63 -2.39
CA LEU A 408 23.66 -6.65 -1.79
C LEU A 408 23.51 -5.30 -2.51
N TYR A 409 24.54 -4.86 -3.24
CA TYR A 409 24.55 -3.55 -3.90
C TYR A 409 23.37 -3.36 -4.85
N TYR A 410 23.10 -4.37 -5.69
CA TYR A 410 22.03 -4.29 -6.68
C TYR A 410 20.65 -4.49 -6.06
N GLU A 411 20.49 -5.31 -5.01
CA GLU A 411 19.17 -5.43 -4.38
C GLU A 411 18.77 -4.16 -3.62
N ILE A 412 19.73 -3.42 -3.05
CA ILE A 412 19.41 -2.11 -2.45
C ILE A 412 18.91 -1.14 -3.52
N ILE A 413 19.49 -1.16 -4.73
CA ILE A 413 18.97 -0.37 -5.86
C ILE A 413 17.54 -0.80 -6.21
N THR A 414 17.26 -2.11 -6.28
CA THR A 414 15.91 -2.63 -6.54
C THR A 414 14.92 -2.18 -5.46
N VAL A 415 15.30 -2.26 -4.17
CA VAL A 415 14.46 -1.77 -3.06
C VAL A 415 14.23 -0.26 -3.17
N MET A 416 15.24 0.51 -3.60
CA MET A 416 15.08 1.94 -3.83
C MET A 416 14.10 2.26 -4.97
N ASP A 417 14.19 1.52 -6.08
CA ASP A 417 13.38 1.71 -7.29
C ASP A 417 11.91 1.28 -7.08
N ASP A 418 11.69 0.09 -6.51
CA ASP A 418 10.36 -0.53 -6.44
C ASP A 418 9.59 -0.20 -5.15
N VAL A 419 10.30 0.20 -4.08
CA VAL A 419 9.71 0.34 -2.73
C VAL A 419 9.87 1.77 -2.20
N ILE A 420 11.11 2.20 -1.94
CA ILE A 420 11.38 3.41 -1.16
C ILE A 420 10.98 4.70 -1.91
N LEU A 421 11.42 4.89 -3.16
CA LEU A 421 11.06 6.08 -3.93
C LEU A 421 9.56 6.14 -4.27
N PRO A 422 8.90 5.04 -4.68
CA PRO A 422 7.44 5.03 -4.83
C PRO A 422 6.70 5.33 -3.52
N SER A 423 7.10 4.74 -2.39
CA SER A 423 6.50 5.04 -1.09
C SER A 423 6.70 6.49 -0.65
N LEU A 424 7.86 7.09 -0.95
CA LEU A 424 8.12 8.50 -0.67
C LEU A 424 7.10 9.42 -1.36
N SER A 425 6.61 9.03 -2.55
CA SER A 425 5.60 9.80 -3.29
C SER A 425 4.24 9.89 -2.58
N PHE A 426 3.92 8.95 -1.69
CA PHE A 426 2.71 9.02 -0.84
C PHE A 426 2.90 9.89 0.41
N MET A 427 4.14 10.12 0.83
CA MET A 427 4.47 10.79 2.09
C MET A 427 4.52 12.32 1.93
N GLU A 428 3.37 12.97 2.04
CA GLU A 428 3.30 14.44 1.94
C GLU A 428 4.10 15.14 3.06
N SER A 429 4.97 16.08 2.68
CA SER A 429 5.71 16.98 3.58
C SER A 429 6.71 16.32 4.56
N ASN A 430 7.23 15.12 4.26
CA ASN A 430 8.21 14.44 5.13
C ASN A 430 9.66 14.69 4.71
N CYS A 431 10.25 15.80 5.17
CA CYS A 431 11.65 16.14 4.85
C CYS A 431 12.66 15.15 5.45
N CYS A 432 12.40 14.63 6.66
CA CYS A 432 13.36 13.78 7.37
C CYS A 432 13.64 12.48 6.61
N ILE A 433 12.58 11.85 6.08
CA ILE A 433 12.72 10.61 5.32
C ILE A 433 13.40 10.88 3.98
N ALA A 434 13.06 11.97 3.29
CA ALA A 434 13.74 12.37 2.06
C ALA A 434 15.26 12.55 2.26
N GLU A 435 15.70 13.12 3.38
CA GLU A 435 17.13 13.22 3.73
C GLU A 435 17.75 11.85 4.06
N GLN A 436 17.02 10.93 4.70
CA GLN A 436 17.54 9.57 4.92
C GLN A 436 17.68 8.79 3.61
N VAL A 437 16.73 8.93 2.69
CA VAL A 437 16.84 8.35 1.35
C VAL A 437 18.06 8.92 0.62
N TRP A 438 18.30 10.24 0.73
CA TRP A 438 19.51 10.86 0.20
C TRP A 438 20.80 10.27 0.80
N ASN A 439 20.81 10.00 2.10
CA ASN A 439 21.99 9.44 2.77
C ASN A 439 22.45 8.11 2.16
N ILE A 440 21.52 7.33 1.61
CA ILE A 440 21.82 6.12 0.87
C ILE A 440 22.19 6.44 -0.59
N LEU A 441 21.36 7.23 -1.28
CA LEU A 441 21.55 7.51 -2.71
C LEU A 441 22.88 8.21 -3.01
N GLN A 442 23.38 9.08 -2.13
CA GLN A 442 24.66 9.77 -2.30
C GLN A 442 25.87 8.82 -2.33
N LEU A 443 25.72 7.57 -1.85
CA LEU A 443 26.76 6.53 -1.93
C LEU A 443 26.86 5.93 -3.34
N TYR A 444 25.84 6.11 -4.16
CA TYR A 444 25.80 5.63 -5.54
C TYR A 444 26.31 6.70 -6.50
N PRO A 445 27.08 6.30 -7.53
CA PRO A 445 27.53 7.23 -8.54
C PRO A 445 26.33 7.80 -9.32
N TYR A 446 26.49 9.03 -9.82
CA TYR A 446 25.38 9.82 -10.36
C TYR A 446 24.61 9.13 -11.50
N ASN A 447 25.27 8.26 -12.27
CA ASN A 447 24.65 7.51 -13.37
C ASN A 447 23.52 6.59 -12.86
N HIS A 448 23.74 5.87 -11.76
CA HIS A 448 22.70 5.01 -11.18
C HIS A 448 21.58 5.87 -10.56
N ARG A 449 21.92 6.95 -9.87
CA ARG A 449 20.95 7.91 -9.32
C ARG A 449 20.04 8.49 -10.40
N TYR A 450 20.60 8.93 -11.52
CA TYR A 450 19.83 9.56 -12.61
C TYR A 450 18.93 8.54 -13.32
N CYS A 451 19.37 7.28 -13.45
CA CYS A 451 18.49 6.20 -13.92
C CYS A 451 17.30 5.98 -12.98
N LEU A 452 17.53 5.94 -11.66
CA LEU A 452 16.46 5.84 -10.67
C LEU A 452 15.50 7.03 -10.74
N TYR A 453 16.01 8.26 -10.88
CA TYR A 453 15.17 9.46 -11.01
C TYR A 453 14.32 9.46 -12.27
N SER A 454 14.86 8.97 -13.39
CA SER A 454 14.11 8.79 -14.63
C SER A 454 12.94 7.83 -14.45
N ARG A 455 13.19 6.64 -13.88
CA ARG A 455 12.14 5.64 -13.61
C ARG A 455 11.12 6.17 -12.63
N TRP A 456 11.59 6.82 -11.56
CA TRP A 456 10.74 7.41 -10.54
C TRP A 456 9.79 8.47 -11.11
N LYS A 457 10.29 9.35 -11.98
CA LYS A 457 9.51 10.39 -12.64
C LYS A 457 8.49 9.82 -13.64
N ASN A 458 8.92 8.87 -14.47
CA ASN A 458 8.20 8.49 -15.68
C ASN A 458 7.41 7.18 -15.57
N ASP A 459 7.95 6.17 -14.88
CA ASP A 459 7.42 4.80 -14.90
C ASP A 459 6.61 4.49 -13.64
N THR A 460 7.10 4.88 -12.45
CA THR A 460 6.49 4.54 -11.15
C THR A 460 5.01 4.91 -11.04
N TYR A 461 4.60 6.06 -11.58
CA TYR A 461 3.21 6.54 -11.47
C TYR A 461 2.24 5.79 -12.39
N GLN A 462 2.72 5.09 -13.43
CA GLN A 462 1.85 4.43 -14.40
C GLN A 462 1.24 3.13 -13.88
N ASN A 463 1.89 2.54 -12.87
CA ASN A 463 1.58 1.22 -12.34
C ASN A 463 0.62 1.25 -11.13
N ASN A 464 0.34 2.43 -10.56
CA ASN A 464 -0.47 2.57 -9.35
C ASN A 464 -1.50 3.70 -9.46
N ALA A 465 -2.79 3.35 -9.35
CA ALA A 465 -3.91 4.28 -9.47
C ALA A 465 -3.88 5.41 -8.41
N LYS A 466 -3.54 5.07 -7.15
CA LYS A 466 -3.49 6.03 -6.05
C LYS A 466 -2.31 6.99 -6.19
N LEU A 467 -1.14 6.49 -6.61
CA LEU A 467 0.02 7.35 -6.92
C LEU A 467 -0.29 8.31 -8.06
N LEU A 468 -1.00 7.82 -9.06
CA LEU A 468 -1.37 8.58 -10.23
C LEU A 468 -2.29 9.77 -9.85
N ARG A 469 -3.32 9.53 -9.02
CA ARG A 469 -4.15 10.61 -8.44
C ARG A 469 -3.33 11.61 -7.62
N LYS A 470 -2.43 11.12 -6.75
CA LYS A 470 -1.53 11.96 -5.93
C LYS A 470 -0.61 12.85 -6.77
N ARG A 471 -0.11 12.34 -7.90
CA ARG A 471 0.65 13.13 -8.88
C ARG A 471 -0.18 14.29 -9.43
N GLY A 472 -1.44 14.04 -9.81
CA GLY A 472 -2.36 15.07 -10.27
C GLY A 472 -2.59 16.17 -9.22
N ASP A 473 -2.89 15.77 -7.98
CA ASP A 473 -3.07 16.71 -6.85
C ASP A 473 -1.83 17.57 -6.59
N ALA A 474 -0.64 16.95 -6.61
CA ALA A 474 0.62 17.64 -6.41
C ALA A 474 0.90 18.63 -7.55
N LEU A 475 0.64 18.24 -8.79
CA LEU A 475 0.80 19.13 -9.94
C LEU A 475 -0.17 20.32 -9.88
N LYS A 476 -1.43 20.10 -9.52
CA LYS A 476 -2.43 21.18 -9.32
C LYS A 476 -1.97 22.17 -8.25
N LYS A 477 -1.46 21.68 -7.11
CA LYS A 477 -0.87 22.51 -6.05
C LYS A 477 0.33 23.31 -6.57
N MET A 478 1.22 22.69 -7.35
CA MET A 478 2.39 23.37 -7.94
C MET A 478 1.99 24.46 -8.93
N LYS A 479 1.02 24.20 -9.82
CA LYS A 479 0.45 25.20 -10.75
C LYS A 479 -0.03 26.44 -9.98
N SER A 480 -0.79 26.23 -8.89
CA SER A 480 -1.28 27.32 -8.03
C SER A 480 -0.16 28.11 -7.34
N LEU A 481 0.87 27.42 -6.84
CA LEU A 481 2.02 28.07 -6.21
C LEU A 481 2.84 28.89 -7.21
N MET A 482 3.12 28.36 -8.40
CA MET A 482 3.92 29.04 -9.43
C MET A 482 3.25 30.32 -9.94
N LYS A 483 1.91 30.35 -10.05
CA LYS A 483 1.15 31.58 -10.40
C LYS A 483 1.31 32.70 -9.37
N ARG A 484 1.69 32.38 -8.14
CA ARG A 484 1.81 33.32 -7.03
C ARG A 484 3.23 33.73 -6.73
N VAL A 485 4.26 33.09 -7.31
CA VAL A 485 5.67 33.40 -7.01
C VAL A 485 5.98 34.85 -7.38
N SER A 486 6.35 35.66 -6.37
CA SER A 486 6.80 37.03 -6.53
C SER A 486 7.93 37.35 -5.56
N LYS A 487 8.58 38.51 -5.73
CA LYS A 487 9.67 38.93 -4.83
C LYS A 487 9.21 39.16 -3.38
N GLU A 488 7.92 39.43 -3.17
CA GLU A 488 7.36 39.77 -1.86
C GLU A 488 7.01 38.53 -1.03
N ASN A 489 6.71 37.40 -1.69
CA ASN A 489 6.18 36.19 -1.03
C ASN A 489 7.09 34.96 -1.16
N ILE A 490 8.37 35.17 -1.46
CA ILE A 490 9.40 34.13 -1.61
C ILE A 490 9.41 33.14 -0.43
N LYS A 491 9.39 33.62 0.82
CA LYS A 491 9.48 32.75 2.01
C LYS A 491 8.28 31.81 2.17
N PRO A 492 7.02 32.29 2.20
CA PRO A 492 5.87 31.40 2.34
C PRO A 492 5.71 30.47 1.12
N VAL A 493 5.87 30.99 -0.10
CA VAL A 493 5.77 30.16 -1.32
C VAL A 493 6.90 29.14 -1.38
N GLY A 494 8.13 29.54 -1.05
CA GLY A 494 9.28 28.64 -1.00
C GLY A 494 9.14 27.50 0.02
N ARG A 495 8.54 27.76 1.19
CA ARG A 495 8.23 26.69 2.16
C ARG A 495 7.20 25.70 1.60
N SER A 496 6.18 26.20 0.91
CA SER A 496 5.16 25.35 0.29
C SER A 496 5.72 24.53 -0.87
N ILE A 497 6.57 25.14 -1.71
CA ILE A 497 7.31 24.43 -2.78
C ILE A 497 8.19 23.34 -2.16
N GLY A 498 8.99 23.68 -1.14
CA GLY A 498 9.83 22.72 -0.43
C GLY A 498 9.04 21.50 0.05
N LYS A 499 7.96 21.72 0.80
CA LYS A 499 7.07 20.66 1.30
C LYS A 499 6.54 19.75 0.21
N LEU A 500 6.19 20.31 -0.95
CA LEU A 500 5.66 19.56 -2.09
C LEU A 500 6.76 18.71 -2.76
N THR A 501 7.95 19.28 -2.93
CA THR A 501 9.10 18.63 -3.58
C THR A 501 9.78 17.54 -2.75
N HIS A 502 9.51 17.44 -1.45
CA HIS A 502 10.08 16.37 -0.62
C HIS A 502 9.56 14.98 -0.99
N ALA A 503 8.31 14.90 -1.47
CA ALA A 503 7.66 13.63 -1.80
C ALA A 503 7.94 13.19 -3.24
N SER A 504 7.84 14.11 -4.22
CA SER A 504 7.92 13.78 -5.65
C SER A 504 8.47 14.93 -6.50
N PRO A 505 9.78 15.25 -6.38
CA PRO A 505 10.39 16.42 -7.03
C PRO A 505 10.42 16.37 -8.57
N GLY A 506 10.51 15.18 -9.19
CA GLY A 506 10.80 15.04 -10.62
C GLY A 506 9.85 15.80 -11.56
N PHE A 507 8.58 15.43 -11.59
CA PHE A 507 7.58 16.06 -12.46
C PHE A 507 7.23 17.51 -12.02
N LEU A 508 7.41 17.81 -10.72
CA LEU A 508 7.20 19.15 -10.19
C LEU A 508 8.25 20.12 -10.73
N PHE A 509 9.52 19.72 -10.75
CA PHE A 509 10.59 20.52 -11.34
C PHE A 509 10.45 20.63 -12.84
N ASP A 510 9.97 19.59 -13.53
CA ASP A 510 9.69 19.67 -14.97
C ASP A 510 8.73 20.82 -15.29
N TYR A 511 7.61 20.90 -14.58
CA TYR A 511 6.68 22.03 -14.70
C TYR A 511 7.33 23.38 -14.34
N MET A 512 8.12 23.45 -13.27
CA MET A 512 8.80 24.69 -12.87
C MET A 512 9.81 25.16 -13.94
N LEU A 513 10.57 24.24 -14.53
CA LEU A 513 11.56 24.54 -15.58
C LEU A 513 10.88 25.05 -16.84
N ILE A 514 9.73 24.47 -17.23
CA ILE A 514 8.92 24.98 -18.34
C ILE A 514 8.52 26.44 -18.07
N GLN A 515 8.04 26.77 -16.86
CA GLN A 515 7.69 28.16 -16.53
C GLN A 515 8.89 29.11 -16.59
N ILE A 516 10.06 28.69 -16.09
CA ILE A 516 11.28 29.50 -16.13
C ILE A 516 11.77 29.75 -17.56
N GLN A 517 11.63 28.75 -18.43
CA GLN A 517 12.03 28.86 -19.85
C GLN A 517 11.17 29.83 -20.64
N MET A 518 9.97 30.16 -20.15
CA MET A 518 9.08 31.13 -20.79
C MET A 518 9.14 32.53 -20.19
N TYR A 519 9.51 32.63 -18.92
CA TYR A 519 9.39 33.85 -18.12
C TYR A 519 10.68 34.15 -17.37
N ASP A 520 11.57 34.91 -18.00
CA ASP A 520 12.91 35.22 -17.51
C ASP A 520 12.88 36.00 -16.18
N ASN A 521 11.82 36.80 -15.97
CA ASN A 521 11.60 37.58 -14.76
C ASN A 521 11.32 36.71 -13.52
N LEU A 522 10.89 35.45 -13.70
CA LEU A 522 10.64 34.50 -12.62
C LEU A 522 11.91 33.80 -12.12
N ILE A 523 13.03 33.87 -12.85
CA ILE A 523 14.29 33.17 -12.51
C ILE A 523 14.71 33.47 -11.07
N ASN A 524 14.92 34.73 -10.72
CA ASN A 524 15.44 35.10 -9.39
C ASN A 524 14.43 34.78 -8.25
N PRO A 525 13.14 35.14 -8.33
CA PRO A 525 12.14 34.73 -7.33
C PRO A 525 12.04 33.21 -7.13
N VAL A 526 12.13 32.42 -8.21
CA VAL A 526 12.10 30.95 -8.11
C VAL A 526 13.37 30.43 -7.44
N VAL A 527 14.56 30.87 -7.88
CA VAL A 527 15.84 30.51 -7.24
C VAL A 527 15.83 30.86 -5.75
N ASP A 528 15.22 31.98 -5.35
CA ASP A 528 15.09 32.34 -3.95
C ASP A 528 14.11 31.45 -3.16
N SER A 529 13.04 31.01 -3.82
CA SER A 529 12.02 30.14 -3.25
C SER A 529 12.53 28.70 -3.03
N LEU A 530 13.51 28.25 -3.81
CA LEU A 530 14.12 26.92 -3.69
C LEU A 530 15.06 26.75 -2.49
N LYS A 531 15.19 27.76 -1.61
CA LYS A 531 16.01 27.68 -0.38
C LYS A 531 15.65 26.50 0.54
N TYR A 532 14.39 26.06 0.54
CA TYR A 532 13.88 25.06 1.46
C TYR A 532 13.82 23.64 0.86
N LEU A 533 14.53 23.38 -0.25
CA LEU A 533 14.68 22.04 -0.80
C LEU A 533 15.57 21.16 0.10
N THR A 534 15.31 19.85 0.06
CA THR A 534 16.20 18.82 0.64
C THR A 534 17.37 18.53 -0.28
N SER A 535 18.40 17.87 0.25
CA SER A 535 19.57 17.41 -0.51
C SER A 535 19.14 16.52 -1.70
N LEU A 536 18.19 15.61 -1.46
CA LEU A 536 17.56 14.79 -2.51
C LEU A 536 16.94 15.64 -3.62
N SER A 537 16.12 16.64 -3.25
CA SER A 537 15.44 17.48 -4.23
C SER A 537 16.44 18.31 -5.05
N TYR A 538 17.55 18.76 -4.47
CA TYR A 538 18.60 19.46 -5.22
C TYR A 538 19.23 18.56 -6.29
N ASP A 539 19.49 17.29 -5.99
CA ASP A 539 20.09 16.36 -6.95
C ASP A 539 19.10 15.98 -8.06
N VAL A 540 17.83 15.75 -7.71
CA VAL A 540 16.75 15.52 -8.69
C VAL A 540 16.55 16.74 -9.59
N LEU A 541 16.70 17.96 -9.07
CA LEU A 541 16.69 19.18 -9.89
C LEU A 541 17.83 19.17 -10.91
N GLY A 542 19.03 18.72 -10.53
CA GLY A 542 20.16 18.53 -11.44
C GLY A 542 19.82 17.56 -12.58
N TYR A 543 19.19 16.42 -12.27
CA TYR A 543 18.67 15.49 -13.26
C TYR A 543 17.64 16.14 -14.20
N CYS A 544 16.62 16.82 -13.67
CA CYS A 544 15.57 17.45 -14.47
C CYS A 544 16.14 18.55 -15.40
N LEU A 545 17.20 19.25 -14.98
CA LEU A 545 17.91 20.21 -15.83
C LEU A 545 18.55 19.53 -17.04
N VAL A 546 19.27 18.42 -16.82
CA VAL A 546 19.89 17.64 -17.91
C VAL A 546 18.82 17.07 -18.86
N GLU A 547 17.73 16.54 -18.31
CA GLU A 547 16.60 16.02 -19.10
C GLU A 547 15.95 17.11 -19.97
N SER A 548 15.73 18.31 -19.41
CA SER A 548 15.15 19.44 -20.15
C SER A 548 16.06 19.92 -21.29
N LEU A 549 17.38 19.84 -21.10
CA LEU A 549 18.39 20.15 -22.12
C LEU A 549 18.49 19.09 -23.22
N ALA A 550 18.34 17.82 -22.84
CA ALA A 550 18.41 16.68 -23.74
C ALA A 550 17.15 16.52 -24.62
N SER A 551 16.07 17.26 -24.33
CA SER A 551 14.81 17.22 -25.07
C SER A 551 15.04 17.57 -26.56
N ALA A 552 14.93 16.56 -27.43
CA ALA A 552 15.37 16.60 -28.82
C ALA A 552 14.48 17.45 -29.74
N ASP A 553 13.23 17.72 -29.34
CA ASP A 553 12.22 18.35 -30.19
C ASP A 553 12.31 19.88 -30.26
N ARG A 554 13.32 20.49 -29.61
CA ARG A 554 13.43 21.95 -29.52
C ARG A 554 14.62 22.50 -30.28
N ASP A 555 14.32 23.31 -31.28
CA ASP A 555 15.33 24.08 -31.99
C ASP A 555 16.04 25.05 -31.05
N ARG A 556 17.37 24.94 -31.06
CA ARG A 556 18.29 25.78 -30.28
C ARG A 556 18.51 27.14 -30.93
N PHE A 557 18.14 27.26 -32.21
CA PHE A 557 18.05 28.52 -32.92
C PHE A 557 16.61 29.03 -32.91
N LYS A 558 16.46 30.37 -32.89
CA LYS A 558 15.20 31.02 -33.26
C LYS A 558 14.86 30.67 -34.71
N HIS A 559 13.61 30.93 -35.11
CA HIS A 559 13.15 30.76 -36.51
C HIS A 559 14.04 31.47 -37.56
N ASP A 560 14.82 32.48 -37.12
CA ASP A 560 15.77 33.22 -37.95
C ASP A 560 17.07 32.44 -38.27
N GLY A 561 17.32 31.28 -37.65
CA GLY A 561 18.48 30.41 -37.89
C GLY A 561 19.82 30.89 -37.33
N THR A 562 19.94 32.16 -36.92
CA THR A 562 21.20 32.77 -36.45
C THR A 562 21.23 33.04 -34.95
N SER A 563 20.09 33.38 -34.36
CA SER A 563 20.00 33.77 -32.94
C SER A 563 19.69 32.56 -32.07
N ILE A 564 20.28 32.50 -30.87
CA ILE A 564 19.98 31.45 -29.89
C ILE A 564 18.54 31.61 -29.37
N SER A 565 17.85 30.50 -29.19
CA SER A 565 16.49 30.46 -28.66
C SER A 565 16.40 31.03 -27.24
N LEU A 566 15.33 31.79 -26.97
CA LEU A 566 15.13 32.45 -25.67
C LEU A 566 15.03 31.43 -24.53
N TRP A 567 14.35 30.31 -24.75
CA TRP A 567 14.22 29.25 -23.74
C TRP A 567 15.58 28.71 -23.25
N LEU A 568 16.55 28.59 -24.16
CA LEU A 568 17.89 28.10 -23.84
C LEU A 568 18.70 29.16 -23.09
N GLN A 569 18.54 30.44 -23.43
CA GLN A 569 19.15 31.55 -22.71
C GLN A 569 18.59 31.67 -21.28
N SER A 570 17.27 31.60 -21.11
CA SER A 570 16.61 31.67 -19.80
C SER A 570 16.99 30.47 -18.93
N LEU A 571 17.08 29.27 -19.52
CA LEU A 571 17.54 28.07 -18.82
C LEU A 571 19.03 28.16 -18.42
N ALA A 572 19.91 28.63 -19.31
CA ALA A 572 21.32 28.83 -19.00
C ALA A 572 21.52 29.86 -17.86
N SER A 573 20.78 30.97 -17.90
CA SER A 573 20.80 31.98 -16.84
C SER A 573 20.30 31.41 -15.51
N PHE A 574 19.25 30.57 -15.53
CA PHE A 574 18.76 29.86 -14.35
C PHE A 574 19.81 28.88 -13.80
N CYS A 575 20.44 28.06 -14.65
CA CYS A 575 21.55 27.17 -14.26
C CYS A 575 22.66 27.94 -13.54
N GLY A 576 23.17 29.02 -14.15
CA GLY A 576 24.22 29.81 -13.51
C GLY A 576 23.78 30.44 -12.18
N ALA A 577 22.51 30.81 -12.03
CA ALA A 577 21.98 31.37 -10.77
C ALA A 577 21.82 30.30 -9.68
N ILE A 578 21.32 29.11 -10.01
CA ILE A 578 21.08 28.03 -9.05
C ILE A 578 22.38 27.40 -8.58
N PHE A 579 23.32 27.09 -9.48
CA PHE A 579 24.63 26.49 -9.15
C PHE A 579 25.55 27.45 -8.41
N LYS A 580 25.39 28.77 -8.61
CA LYS A 580 26.09 29.78 -7.79
C LYS A 580 25.59 29.78 -6.34
N LYS A 581 24.29 29.58 -6.15
CA LYS A 581 23.63 29.81 -4.87
C LYS A 581 23.59 28.57 -3.97
N TYR A 582 23.39 27.40 -4.57
CA TYR A 582 23.23 26.13 -3.87
C TYR A 582 24.31 25.14 -4.29
N ASN A 583 24.73 24.29 -3.36
CA ASN A 583 25.74 23.27 -3.61
C ASN A 583 25.10 22.05 -4.27
N ILE A 584 24.83 22.16 -5.57
CA ILE A 584 24.30 21.07 -6.41
C ILE A 584 25.47 20.43 -7.14
N GLU A 585 25.47 19.10 -7.23
CA GLU A 585 26.50 18.37 -7.97
C GLU A 585 26.43 18.71 -9.48
N LEU A 586 27.56 19.14 -10.05
CA LEU A 586 27.67 19.59 -11.45
C LEU A 586 28.05 18.44 -12.41
N THR A 587 28.47 17.27 -11.89
CA THR A 587 29.03 16.14 -12.65
C THR A 587 28.16 15.75 -13.84
N GLY A 588 26.86 15.55 -13.61
CA GLY A 588 25.92 15.13 -14.67
C GLY A 588 25.77 16.15 -15.79
N LEU A 589 25.74 17.45 -15.45
CA LEU A 589 25.62 18.53 -16.43
C LEU A 589 26.91 18.70 -17.25
N LEU A 590 28.07 18.62 -16.59
CA LEU A 590 29.37 18.71 -17.27
C LEU A 590 29.57 17.52 -18.22
N GLN A 591 29.21 16.31 -17.79
CA GLN A 591 29.25 15.13 -18.67
C GLN A 591 28.31 15.30 -19.86
N TYR A 592 27.11 15.84 -19.66
CA TYR A 592 26.18 16.13 -20.74
C TYR A 592 26.80 17.10 -21.76
N VAL A 593 27.34 18.23 -21.31
CA VAL A 593 28.00 19.21 -22.20
C VAL A 593 29.19 18.58 -22.94
N ALA A 594 30.02 17.79 -22.26
CA ALA A 594 31.14 17.08 -22.87
C ALA A 594 30.67 16.09 -23.95
N ASN A 595 29.58 15.38 -23.72
CA ASN A 595 29.00 14.46 -24.70
C ASN A 595 28.42 15.20 -25.91
N GLN A 596 27.77 16.35 -25.71
CA GLN A 596 27.24 17.18 -26.79
C GLN A 596 28.37 17.77 -27.65
N LEU A 597 29.47 18.19 -27.02
CA LEU A 597 30.68 18.62 -27.72
C LEU A 597 31.30 17.52 -28.57
N LYS A 598 31.41 16.29 -28.03
CA LYS A 598 31.84 15.12 -28.81
C LYS A 598 30.91 14.85 -29.99
N ALA A 599 29.61 15.12 -29.83
CA ALA A 599 28.60 15.02 -30.89
C ALA A 599 28.54 16.26 -31.81
N GLN A 600 29.52 17.16 -31.76
CA GLN A 600 29.62 18.39 -32.57
C GLN A 600 28.46 19.39 -32.37
N LYS A 601 27.74 19.30 -31.25
CA LYS A 601 26.70 20.25 -30.85
C LYS A 601 27.27 21.25 -29.85
N SER A 602 27.68 22.42 -30.34
CA SER A 602 28.40 23.43 -29.53
C SER A 602 27.50 24.40 -28.77
N LEU A 603 26.20 24.51 -29.12
CA LEU A 603 25.31 25.52 -28.53
C LEU A 603 25.08 25.37 -27.02
N ASP A 604 25.24 24.16 -26.48
CA ASP A 604 25.12 23.90 -25.03
C ASP A 604 26.29 24.48 -24.23
N LEU A 605 27.38 24.91 -24.88
CA LEU A 605 28.45 25.67 -24.23
C LEU A 605 27.96 26.97 -23.60
N LEU A 606 26.83 27.51 -24.06
CA LEU A 606 26.21 28.68 -23.43
C LEU A 606 25.95 28.44 -21.94
N ILE A 607 25.57 27.23 -21.57
CA ILE A 607 25.26 26.86 -20.19
C ILE A 607 26.54 26.88 -19.35
N LEU A 608 27.62 26.29 -19.89
CA LEU A 608 28.92 26.30 -19.23
C LEU A 608 29.46 27.74 -19.10
N LYS A 609 29.28 28.58 -20.14
CA LYS A 609 29.62 30.00 -20.10
C LYS A 609 28.91 30.70 -18.95
N GLU A 610 27.59 30.58 -18.84
CA GLU A 610 26.80 31.21 -17.76
C GLU A 610 27.20 30.72 -16.36
N ILE A 611 27.45 29.41 -16.21
CA ILE A 611 27.90 28.83 -14.94
C ILE A 611 29.26 29.40 -14.54
N VAL A 612 30.24 29.40 -15.45
CA VAL A 612 31.57 29.94 -15.18
C VAL A 612 31.50 31.44 -14.90
N GLN A 613 30.76 32.21 -15.68
CA GLN A 613 30.59 33.65 -15.46
C GLN A 613 29.98 33.94 -14.08
N LYS A 614 28.90 33.25 -13.70
CA LYS A 614 28.22 33.51 -12.43
C LYS A 614 28.95 32.95 -11.20
N MET A 615 29.56 31.76 -11.30
CA MET A 615 30.27 31.10 -10.20
C MET A 615 31.68 31.65 -9.99
N ALA A 616 32.45 31.82 -11.08
CA ALA A 616 33.81 32.34 -11.00
C ALA A 616 33.86 33.87 -11.00
N GLY A 617 32.76 34.55 -11.36
CA GLY A 617 32.73 36.02 -11.44
C GLY A 617 33.62 36.56 -12.57
N ILE A 618 33.93 35.72 -13.56
CA ILE A 618 34.75 36.08 -14.71
C ILE A 618 33.83 36.69 -15.76
N GLU A 619 33.68 38.01 -15.74
CA GLU A 619 33.00 38.73 -16.82
C GLU A 619 33.98 38.98 -17.96
N ALA A 620 33.53 38.77 -19.20
CA ALA A 620 34.31 39.14 -20.37
C ALA A 620 34.29 40.67 -20.46
N ALA A 621 35.44 41.30 -20.25
CA ALA A 621 35.56 42.74 -20.33
C ALA A 621 35.65 43.17 -21.81
N GLU A 622 34.48 43.37 -22.43
CA GLU A 622 34.36 43.77 -23.84
C GLU A 622 34.63 45.27 -24.04
N GLU A 623 34.39 46.10 -23.01
CA GLU A 623 34.59 47.56 -23.03
C GLU A 623 35.42 48.02 -21.82
N MET A 624 36.74 47.82 -21.85
CA MET A 624 37.65 48.45 -20.88
C MET A 624 38.19 49.79 -21.41
N THR A 625 38.26 50.79 -20.54
CA THR A 625 38.98 52.04 -20.87
C THR A 625 40.50 51.80 -20.90
N SER A 626 41.26 52.68 -21.58
CA SER A 626 42.72 52.60 -21.61
C SER A 626 43.34 52.59 -20.21
N GLU A 627 42.79 53.39 -19.29
CA GLU A 627 43.23 53.45 -17.89
C GLU A 627 42.96 52.13 -17.14
N GLN A 628 41.83 51.47 -17.41
CA GLN A 628 41.51 50.15 -16.84
C GLN A 628 42.42 49.06 -17.39
N LEU A 629 42.77 49.11 -18.69
CA LEU A 629 43.71 48.19 -19.31
C LEU A 629 45.13 48.33 -18.74
N GLU A 630 45.60 49.57 -18.58
CA GLU A 630 46.89 49.86 -17.93
C GLU A 630 46.88 49.40 -16.47
N ALA A 631 45.77 49.58 -15.76
CA ALA A 631 45.64 49.14 -14.39
C ALA A 631 45.65 47.61 -14.25
N MET A 632 45.03 46.90 -15.18
CA MET A 632 45.05 45.43 -15.26
C MET A 632 46.43 44.87 -15.67
N ALA A 633 47.29 45.67 -16.29
CA ALA A 633 48.68 45.32 -16.60
C ALA A 633 49.65 45.55 -15.42
N GLY A 634 49.19 46.19 -14.34
CA GLY A 634 49.98 46.49 -13.14
C GLY A 634 50.21 45.31 -12.19
N GLY A 635 50.76 45.60 -11.00
CA GLY A 635 50.94 44.61 -9.93
C GLY A 635 49.60 44.18 -9.30
N ASP A 636 49.62 43.13 -8.47
CA ASP A 636 48.40 42.50 -7.92
C ASP A 636 47.48 43.48 -7.16
N LEU A 637 48.06 44.49 -6.49
CA LEU A 637 47.30 45.54 -5.82
C LEU A 637 46.49 46.39 -6.82
N LEU A 638 47.13 46.75 -7.95
CA LEU A 638 46.55 47.59 -8.99
C LEU A 638 45.50 46.82 -9.80
N LYS A 639 45.75 45.53 -10.05
CA LYS A 639 44.76 44.58 -10.58
C LYS A 639 43.56 44.38 -9.66
N GLY A 640 43.78 44.37 -8.34
CA GLY A 640 42.72 44.31 -7.34
C GLY A 640 41.78 45.51 -7.43
N GLU A 641 42.35 46.72 -7.46
CA GLU A 641 41.58 47.97 -7.63
C GLU A 641 40.88 48.05 -8.99
N ALA A 642 41.57 47.66 -10.09
CA ALA A 642 40.98 47.57 -11.43
C ALA A 642 39.84 46.54 -11.51
N GLY A 643 39.97 45.41 -10.82
CA GLY A 643 38.97 44.34 -10.74
C GLY A 643 37.70 44.76 -9.98
N TYR A 644 37.79 45.72 -9.05
CA TYR A 644 36.62 46.30 -8.39
C TYR A 644 35.75 47.12 -9.34
N PHE A 645 36.33 47.77 -10.36
CA PHE A 645 35.59 48.52 -11.39
C PHE A 645 34.77 47.60 -12.30
N SER A 646 35.17 46.34 -12.48
CA SER A 646 34.50 45.33 -13.29
C SER A 646 33.53 44.42 -12.50
N GLN A 647 33.11 44.83 -11.30
CA GLN A 647 32.24 44.04 -10.39
C GLN A 647 32.76 42.62 -10.07
N VAL A 648 34.06 42.34 -10.24
CA VAL A 648 34.65 41.03 -9.92
C VAL A 648 34.71 40.88 -8.39
N ARG A 649 33.59 40.49 -7.79
CA ARG A 649 33.53 40.12 -6.38
C ARG A 649 34.33 38.83 -6.19
N ASN A 650 35.15 38.81 -5.15
CA ASN A 650 36.01 37.70 -4.75
C ASN A 650 35.20 36.41 -4.48
N THR A 651 34.96 35.58 -5.50
CA THR A 651 34.19 34.31 -5.45
C THR A 651 35.10 33.09 -5.27
N LYS A 652 36.20 33.23 -4.52
CA LYS A 652 37.22 32.17 -4.35
C LYS A 652 36.67 30.78 -3.97
N LYS A 653 35.59 30.70 -3.18
CA LYS A 653 34.97 29.42 -2.78
C LYS A 653 34.15 28.76 -3.91
N ALA A 654 33.44 29.54 -4.71
CA ALA A 654 32.62 29.02 -5.82
C ALA A 654 33.48 28.70 -7.05
N SER A 655 34.52 29.49 -7.31
CA SER A 655 35.53 29.21 -8.35
C SER A 655 36.31 27.93 -8.06
N THR A 656 36.85 27.76 -6.85
CA THR A 656 37.55 26.53 -6.45
C THR A 656 36.66 25.28 -6.50
N ALA A 657 35.36 25.42 -6.18
CA ALA A 657 34.40 24.33 -6.36
C ALA A 657 34.16 24.00 -7.85
N THR A 658 34.09 25.03 -8.72
CA THR A 658 33.95 24.84 -10.17
C THR A 658 35.19 24.15 -10.76
N GLU A 659 36.39 24.60 -10.39
CA GLU A 659 37.66 23.98 -10.81
C GLU A 659 37.74 22.51 -10.41
N ARG A 660 37.39 22.16 -9.17
CA ARG A 660 37.36 20.76 -8.71
C ARG A 660 36.38 19.85 -9.44
N ASN A 661 35.31 20.41 -10.01
CA ASN A 661 34.33 19.63 -10.78
C ASN A 661 34.73 19.50 -12.25
N LEU A 662 35.59 20.40 -12.76
CA LEU A 662 36.08 20.39 -14.15
C LEU A 662 37.34 19.54 -14.33
N VAL A 663 38.16 19.42 -13.28
CA VAL A 663 39.36 18.57 -13.19
C VAL A 663 38.95 17.15 -12.81
#